data_AF-A0AAU5IAN5-F1
#
_entry.id   AF-A0AAU5IAN5-F1
#
_cell.length_a   1.000
_cell.length_b   1.000
_cell.length_c   1.000
_cell.angle_alpha   90.00
_cell.angle_beta   90.00
_cell.angle_gamma   90.00
#
_symmetry.space_group_name_H-M   'P 1'
#
loop_
_entity.id
_entity.type
_entity.pdbx_description
1 polymer ?
#
loop_
_entity_poly.entity_id
_entity_poly.type
_entity_poly.pdbx_seq_one_letter_code
_entity_poly.pdbx_strand_id
1 'polypeptide(L)'
;MQRTPHHRSRSRRGLAAAVAAGALTASLLGGNAASARPYPGPHESMATTLSLPTPPGGANVKVLVFHASASEESPTVDAGIAAIEKIGLTGPEAGRFKTVASDDPAVFTNGKQLGKYNAVVFLTGGGDVLDPEQEAGLEAYMEAGGGFLGIHDAARTEPYSDWFTGLVGARPAAGSPTSVQRATVEIGDREHPATKNLPLEWKRPDKWLNWKENPSGDVHTVARVREITYKPGAGANGWDHPVSWCRDYDGGRSFYTAMGGTVDSFAEADFRDHLRGALDWTTRISQADCKATITSNYTAERVTQPNKPGQNDQIGEPHGMVTAPDGRVLYIGRGGADSSVPVVTDWADPNVGKGLGQIHVYDPKTKKVTLAGELTIFGNKGGGDELVKVEEGLLGIELDPDFEKNGWVYLHYTPHDKIDRDKQMAVRQVSRFTMDLATDKLDLSSEKVLLHWPVQIHSCCHAGGGMAWDSKGNLYIAAGDNNSSGFSDGYSGNNPQPNYKGVSFADARRTAGNTNNLNGKILRIHPEDDGTYTLPAGNLFTGKEPDEGGGKTRGEIYVMGVRNPARISIDKSTDTLYAGWVGPDAGAPSTTWGPAKYDTFAAITKAGNHGWPYCMGNKQPYRDRNLPDPSKPLGWYDCDHPKNESPNNDGLVNLPPITSNTIWYSPQGGGVDYPRDKNGIPSYKVEDQKELLPWLKGGGQATMNGPVYRYDAASTSAGKWPSYWDGKWFVGDFYDDTQPRHAVLTDPKTVGKGGLPTHAESLKKIIPVGADGIRNLMDWKFAPDGSLYVLDYGRGFFTSDSKSALWRVTYKGGAPTPAVKDLARKAAVQ
;
A
#
# COMPACT_ATOMS: atom_id res chain seq x y z
N MET A 1 50.36 -33.37 -0.41
CA MET A 1 49.58 -34.28 -1.28
C MET A 1 48.81 -33.43 -2.28
N GLN A 2 49.08 -33.62 -3.58
CA GLN A 2 48.53 -32.85 -4.70
C GLN A 2 47.02 -33.10 -4.88
N ARG A 3 46.25 -32.04 -5.13
CA ARG A 3 45.04 -32.11 -5.98
C ARG A 3 44.91 -30.83 -6.82
N THR A 4 44.86 -31.03 -8.11
CA THR A 4 44.61 -30.09 -9.22
C THR A 4 43.12 -29.75 -9.37
N PRO A 5 42.77 -28.58 -9.92
CA PRO A 5 41.38 -28.21 -10.22
C PRO A 5 41.01 -28.44 -11.70
N HIS A 6 39.79 -28.91 -11.95
CA HIS A 6 39.21 -29.05 -13.28
C HIS A 6 38.41 -27.79 -13.68
N HIS A 7 38.90 -27.09 -14.70
CA HIS A 7 38.09 -26.23 -15.56
C HIS A 7 37.32 -27.09 -16.59
N ARG A 8 36.04 -26.79 -16.82
CA ARG A 8 35.37 -27.10 -18.10
C ARG A 8 34.47 -25.96 -18.55
N SER A 9 34.88 -25.39 -19.68
CA SER A 9 34.13 -24.53 -20.60
C SER A 9 32.90 -25.24 -21.16
N ARG A 10 31.81 -24.51 -21.40
CA ARG A 10 30.72 -24.97 -22.28
C ARG A 10 30.67 -24.13 -23.55
N SER A 11 30.75 -24.84 -24.67
CA SER A 11 30.69 -24.34 -26.04
C SER A 11 29.25 -24.10 -26.49
N ARG A 12 29.09 -23.09 -27.35
CA ARG A 12 27.90 -22.84 -28.18
C ARG A 12 27.78 -23.92 -29.25
N ARG A 13 26.57 -24.48 -29.42
CA ARG A 13 26.14 -25.13 -30.67
C ARG A 13 24.68 -24.79 -30.93
N GLY A 14 24.42 -24.25 -32.12
CA GLY A 14 23.09 -24.07 -32.67
C GLY A 14 22.58 -25.34 -33.36
N LEU A 15 21.26 -25.44 -33.46
CA LEU A 15 20.48 -26.27 -34.38
C LEU A 15 19.19 -25.48 -34.64
N ALA A 16 18.97 -24.92 -35.83
CA ALA A 16 18.49 -25.57 -37.07
C ALA A 16 17.04 -26.05 -36.94
N ALA A 17 16.13 -25.26 -37.51
CA ALA A 17 14.71 -25.52 -37.64
C ALA A 17 14.45 -26.58 -38.72
N ALA A 18 13.55 -27.51 -38.45
CA ALA A 18 12.99 -28.43 -39.43
C ALA A 18 11.47 -28.23 -39.48
N VAL A 19 10.99 -27.78 -40.64
CA VAL A 19 9.58 -27.68 -41.00
C VAL A 19 9.12 -29.05 -41.50
N ALA A 20 8.09 -29.62 -40.90
CA ALA A 20 7.41 -30.80 -41.40
C ALA A 20 5.94 -30.45 -41.70
N ALA A 21 5.61 -30.44 -43.00
CA ALA A 21 4.24 -30.31 -43.49
C ALA A 21 3.54 -31.67 -43.40
N GLY A 22 2.47 -31.75 -42.61
CA GLY A 22 1.57 -32.91 -42.57
C GLY A 22 0.23 -32.52 -43.20
N ALA A 23 -0.07 -33.12 -44.36
CA ALA A 23 -1.37 -33.04 -45.00
C ALA A 23 -2.39 -33.92 -44.24
N LEU A 24 -3.54 -33.35 -43.88
CA LEU A 24 -4.69 -34.07 -43.33
C LEU A 24 -5.87 -33.89 -44.29
N THR A 25 -6.31 -35.02 -44.83
CA THR A 25 -7.47 -35.19 -45.71
C THR A 25 -8.78 -34.90 -44.97
N ALA A 26 -9.59 -34.00 -45.53
CA ALA A 26 -10.93 -33.67 -45.05
C ALA A 26 -11.96 -34.71 -45.53
N SER A 27 -12.73 -35.27 -44.59
CA SER A 27 -13.95 -36.02 -44.87
C SER A 27 -15.14 -35.09 -44.65
N LEU A 28 -15.90 -34.83 -45.72
CA LEU A 28 -17.14 -34.07 -45.75
C LEU A 28 -18.30 -34.89 -45.14
N LEU A 29 -18.93 -34.38 -44.09
CA LEU A 29 -20.34 -34.63 -43.78
C LEU A 29 -20.98 -33.32 -43.31
N GLY A 30 -21.95 -32.86 -44.09
CA GLY A 30 -22.62 -31.57 -43.92
C GLY A 30 -23.58 -31.53 -42.75
N GLY A 31 -23.66 -30.35 -42.13
CA GLY A 31 -24.73 -29.88 -41.27
C GLY A 31 -24.95 -28.40 -41.59
N ASN A 32 -26.21 -28.00 -41.78
CA ASN A 32 -26.61 -26.68 -42.28
C ASN A 32 -26.01 -25.53 -41.45
N ALA A 33 -25.21 -24.68 -42.10
CA ALA A 33 -24.81 -23.39 -41.56
C ALA A 33 -26.02 -22.46 -41.57
N ALA A 34 -26.45 -22.02 -40.37
CA ALA A 34 -27.24 -20.80 -40.24
C ALA A 34 -26.42 -19.65 -40.84
N SER A 35 -27.00 -18.96 -41.81
CA SER A 35 -26.34 -17.91 -42.56
C SER A 35 -26.14 -16.66 -41.69
N ALA A 36 -24.99 -16.54 -41.03
CA ALA A 36 -24.53 -15.25 -40.54
C ALA A 36 -24.12 -14.40 -41.75
N ARG A 37 -24.68 -13.19 -41.88
CA ARG A 37 -24.17 -12.20 -42.84
C ARG A 37 -22.72 -11.85 -42.45
N PRO A 38 -21.79 -11.70 -43.40
CA PRO A 38 -20.43 -11.28 -43.07
C PRO A 38 -20.45 -9.86 -42.48
N TYR A 39 -19.82 -9.72 -41.31
CA TYR A 39 -19.53 -8.43 -40.67
C TYR A 39 -18.63 -7.60 -41.63
N PRO A 40 -18.90 -6.30 -41.87
CA PRO A 40 -17.98 -5.47 -42.61
C PRO A 40 -16.65 -5.33 -41.86
N GLY A 41 -15.55 -5.11 -42.59
CA GLY A 41 -14.20 -4.99 -42.04
C GLY A 41 -14.00 -3.79 -41.07
N PRO A 42 -12.77 -3.58 -40.58
CA PRO A 42 -12.49 -2.65 -39.48
C PRO A 42 -12.86 -1.20 -39.85
N HIS A 43 -13.75 -0.62 -39.04
CA HIS A 43 -14.06 0.80 -38.89
C HIS A 43 -14.14 1.65 -40.18
N GLU A 44 -15.24 1.52 -40.92
CA GLU A 44 -15.90 2.75 -41.40
C GLU A 44 -16.92 3.13 -40.33
N SER A 45 -16.63 4.16 -39.53
CA SER A 45 -17.66 4.80 -38.73
C SER A 45 -18.73 5.30 -39.70
N MET A 46 -19.87 4.61 -39.77
CA MET A 46 -21.04 5.20 -40.39
C MET A 46 -21.43 6.36 -39.47
N ALA A 47 -20.96 7.55 -39.81
CA ALA A 47 -21.27 8.77 -39.08
C ALA A 47 -22.80 8.89 -38.97
N THR A 48 -23.35 8.61 -37.80
CA THR A 48 -24.76 8.86 -37.55
C THR A 48 -24.96 10.37 -37.65
N THR A 49 -25.96 10.80 -38.41
CA THR A 49 -26.36 12.22 -38.43
C THR A 49 -27.15 12.63 -37.18
N LEU A 50 -27.19 11.75 -36.16
CA LEU A 50 -27.98 11.87 -34.95
C LEU A 50 -27.35 12.90 -34.00
N SER A 51 -27.68 14.17 -34.19
CA SER A 51 -27.34 15.21 -33.22
C SER A 51 -28.33 15.17 -32.05
N LEU A 52 -27.82 14.84 -30.86
CA LEU A 52 -28.58 14.83 -29.61
C LEU A 52 -28.30 16.08 -28.79
N PRO A 53 -29.32 16.68 -28.15
CA PRO A 53 -29.07 17.70 -27.14
C PRO A 53 -28.37 17.05 -25.94
N THR A 54 -27.60 17.86 -25.19
CA THR A 54 -27.10 17.44 -23.88
C THR A 54 -28.28 16.95 -23.02
N PRO A 55 -28.13 15.85 -22.26
CA PRO A 55 -29.21 15.28 -21.48
C PRO A 55 -29.94 16.32 -20.62
N PRO A 56 -31.26 16.15 -20.44
CA PRO A 56 -32.07 17.10 -19.68
C PRO A 56 -31.52 17.33 -18.28
N GLY A 57 -31.69 18.54 -17.73
CA GLY A 57 -31.23 18.87 -16.37
C GLY A 57 -31.91 18.04 -15.27
N GLY A 58 -31.65 18.36 -13.99
CA GLY A 58 -32.10 17.56 -12.83
C GLY A 58 -33.60 17.65 -12.51
N ALA A 59 -34.39 18.32 -13.35
CA ALA A 59 -35.86 18.36 -13.22
C ALA A 59 -36.48 17.35 -14.18
N ASN A 60 -37.41 16.52 -13.69
CA ASN A 60 -38.06 15.45 -14.47
C ASN A 60 -37.09 14.40 -15.02
N VAL A 61 -36.12 13.95 -14.22
CA VAL A 61 -35.15 12.92 -14.61
C VAL A 61 -35.86 11.68 -15.13
N LYS A 62 -35.39 11.14 -16.26
CA LYS A 62 -35.91 9.93 -16.89
C LYS A 62 -34.82 8.91 -17.14
N VAL A 63 -35.12 7.65 -16.90
CA VAL A 63 -34.24 6.51 -17.12
C VAL A 63 -34.91 5.55 -18.10
N LEU A 64 -34.22 5.22 -19.19
CA LEU A 64 -34.62 4.14 -20.10
C LEU A 64 -34.03 2.85 -19.55
N VAL A 65 -34.84 1.82 -19.37
CA VAL A 65 -34.39 0.47 -19.03
C VAL A 65 -34.53 -0.38 -20.29
N PHE A 66 -33.43 -0.55 -21.01
CA PHE A 66 -33.39 -1.36 -22.21
C PHE A 66 -33.11 -2.82 -21.84
N HIS A 67 -33.95 -3.72 -22.33
CA HIS A 67 -33.79 -5.16 -22.13
C HIS A 67 -33.95 -5.90 -23.45
N ALA A 68 -32.98 -6.76 -23.74
CA ALA A 68 -32.95 -7.59 -24.94
C ALA A 68 -32.01 -8.78 -24.71
N SER A 69 -32.18 -9.83 -25.52
CA SER A 69 -31.30 -10.98 -25.52
C SER A 69 -31.24 -11.54 -26.94
N ALA A 70 -30.03 -11.91 -27.40
CA ALA A 70 -29.89 -12.70 -28.62
C ALA A 70 -30.37 -14.16 -28.44
N SER A 71 -30.73 -14.54 -27.20
CA SER A 71 -31.21 -15.86 -26.81
C SER A 71 -32.40 -15.73 -25.84
N GLU A 72 -32.66 -16.70 -24.95
CA GLU A 72 -33.71 -16.56 -23.94
C GLU A 72 -33.41 -15.37 -23.00
N GLU A 73 -34.48 -14.70 -22.57
CA GLU A 73 -34.39 -13.59 -21.63
C GLU A 73 -34.16 -14.09 -20.20
N SER A 74 -33.25 -13.45 -19.48
CA SER A 74 -32.93 -13.88 -18.12
C SER A 74 -34.08 -13.53 -17.17
N PRO A 75 -34.49 -14.42 -16.24
CA PRO A 75 -35.45 -14.11 -15.17
C PRO A 75 -35.05 -12.91 -14.29
N THR A 76 -33.78 -12.48 -14.33
CA THR A 76 -33.29 -11.29 -13.64
C THR A 76 -33.80 -9.98 -14.24
N VAL A 77 -34.24 -9.97 -15.50
CA VAL A 77 -34.70 -8.76 -16.18
C VAL A 77 -35.93 -8.16 -15.50
N ASP A 78 -36.99 -8.95 -15.31
CA ASP A 78 -38.23 -8.50 -14.66
C ASP A 78 -37.96 -7.97 -13.24
N ALA A 79 -37.14 -8.71 -12.47
CA ALA A 79 -36.75 -8.32 -11.12
C ALA A 79 -35.96 -7.00 -11.11
N GLY A 80 -35.07 -6.83 -12.09
CA GLY A 80 -34.28 -5.62 -12.29
C GLY A 80 -35.12 -4.42 -12.67
N ILE A 81 -36.05 -4.57 -13.63
CA ILE A 81 -37.00 -3.53 -14.02
C ILE A 81 -37.79 -3.09 -12.78
N ALA A 82 -38.45 -4.03 -12.09
CA ALA A 82 -39.25 -3.72 -10.91
C ALA A 82 -38.45 -3.01 -9.80
N ALA A 83 -37.18 -3.41 -9.59
CA ALA A 83 -36.32 -2.76 -8.63
C ALA A 83 -35.93 -1.33 -9.04
N ILE A 84 -35.58 -1.09 -10.31
CA ILE A 84 -35.20 0.23 -10.82
C ILE A 84 -36.41 1.18 -10.80
N GLU A 85 -37.59 0.71 -11.21
CA GLU A 85 -38.84 1.47 -11.09
C GLU A 85 -39.10 1.86 -9.63
N LYS A 86 -38.96 0.90 -8.70
CA LYS A 86 -39.09 1.16 -7.27
C LYS A 86 -38.06 2.17 -6.77
N ILE A 87 -36.81 2.10 -7.23
CA ILE A 87 -35.77 3.08 -6.88
C ILE A 87 -36.19 4.48 -7.34
N GLY A 88 -36.64 4.63 -8.59
CA GLY A 88 -37.08 5.92 -9.13
C GLY A 88 -38.27 6.54 -8.38
N LEU A 89 -39.19 5.71 -7.90
CA LEU A 89 -40.40 6.14 -7.19
C LEU A 89 -40.20 6.39 -5.68
N THR A 90 -39.12 5.86 -5.09
CA THR A 90 -38.86 5.92 -3.64
C THR A 90 -37.63 6.77 -3.31
N GLY A 91 -37.43 7.08 -2.03
CA GLY A 91 -36.34 7.93 -1.56
C GLY A 91 -36.68 9.43 -1.53
N PRO A 92 -35.68 10.29 -1.28
CA PRO A 92 -35.85 11.74 -1.23
C PRO A 92 -36.38 12.29 -2.56
N GLU A 93 -37.30 13.25 -2.52
CA GLU A 93 -37.96 13.81 -3.71
C GLU A 93 -36.95 14.33 -4.75
N ALA A 94 -35.87 14.98 -4.30
CA ALA A 94 -34.82 15.50 -5.16
C ALA A 94 -34.02 14.42 -5.93
N GLY A 95 -34.15 13.14 -5.55
CA GLY A 95 -33.52 11.99 -6.21
C GLY A 95 -34.50 11.07 -6.93
N ARG A 96 -35.77 11.45 -7.05
CA ARG A 96 -36.78 10.63 -7.75
C ARG A 96 -36.69 10.84 -9.27
N PHE A 97 -36.93 9.77 -10.00
CA PHE A 97 -36.90 9.77 -11.46
C PHE A 97 -37.96 8.82 -12.03
N LYS A 98 -38.35 9.07 -13.27
CA LYS A 98 -39.28 8.19 -14.01
C LYS A 98 -38.50 7.15 -14.80
N THR A 99 -39.03 5.97 -14.90
CA THR A 99 -38.46 4.84 -15.62
C THR A 99 -39.36 4.47 -16.79
N VAL A 100 -38.76 4.06 -17.91
CA VAL A 100 -39.47 3.49 -19.06
C VAL A 100 -38.70 2.23 -19.45
N ALA A 101 -39.34 1.07 -19.35
CA ALA A 101 -38.77 -0.18 -19.86
C ALA A 101 -39.12 -0.35 -21.36
N SER A 102 -38.18 -0.84 -22.16
CA SER A 102 -38.40 -1.12 -23.57
C SER A 102 -37.45 -2.21 -24.06
N ASP A 103 -37.99 -3.11 -24.89
CA ASP A 103 -37.29 -4.13 -25.66
C ASP A 103 -37.11 -3.75 -27.14
N ASP A 104 -37.55 -2.55 -27.54
CA ASP A 104 -37.49 -2.08 -28.92
C ASP A 104 -36.19 -1.29 -29.17
N PRO A 105 -35.22 -1.85 -29.91
CA PRO A 105 -33.94 -1.17 -30.14
C PRO A 105 -34.08 0.04 -31.08
N ALA A 106 -35.23 0.24 -31.74
CA ALA A 106 -35.50 1.44 -32.55
C ALA A 106 -35.50 2.74 -31.71
N VAL A 107 -35.53 2.65 -30.37
CA VAL A 107 -35.29 3.80 -29.49
C VAL A 107 -33.94 4.47 -29.76
N PHE A 108 -32.91 3.71 -30.17
CA PHE A 108 -31.56 4.23 -30.37
C PHE A 108 -31.38 4.98 -31.69
N THR A 109 -32.23 4.75 -32.69
CA THR A 109 -32.22 5.51 -33.96
C THR A 109 -33.12 6.75 -33.93
N ASN A 110 -33.86 6.97 -32.82
CA ASN A 110 -34.77 8.10 -32.66
C ASN A 110 -34.23 9.14 -31.67
N GLY A 111 -33.50 10.13 -32.19
CA GLY A 111 -32.82 11.12 -31.35
C GLY A 111 -33.76 11.96 -30.47
N LYS A 112 -35.00 12.21 -30.94
CA LYS A 112 -36.00 12.91 -30.13
C LYS A 112 -36.51 12.08 -28.95
N GLN A 113 -36.49 10.75 -29.05
CA GLN A 113 -36.89 9.87 -27.95
C GLN A 113 -35.71 9.60 -27.02
N LEU A 114 -34.56 9.23 -27.59
CA LEU A 114 -33.35 8.92 -26.82
C LEU A 114 -32.87 10.13 -26.00
N GLY A 115 -32.89 11.34 -26.58
CA GLY A 115 -32.49 12.58 -25.90
C GLY A 115 -33.40 13.01 -24.73
N LYS A 116 -34.50 12.31 -24.44
CA LYS A 116 -35.34 12.56 -23.25
C LYS A 116 -34.81 11.90 -21.99
N TYR A 117 -33.90 10.95 -22.12
CA TYR A 117 -33.40 10.15 -21.01
C TYR A 117 -32.08 10.72 -20.48
N ASN A 118 -31.93 10.72 -19.16
CA ASN A 118 -30.71 11.09 -18.45
C ASN A 118 -29.74 9.92 -18.36
N ALA A 119 -30.28 8.71 -18.24
CA ALA A 119 -29.52 7.47 -18.22
C ALA A 119 -30.24 6.37 -19.01
N VAL A 120 -29.45 5.48 -19.59
CA VAL A 120 -29.90 4.21 -20.17
C VAL A 120 -29.33 3.09 -19.31
N VAL A 121 -30.19 2.18 -18.85
CA VAL A 121 -29.81 0.96 -18.14
C VAL A 121 -29.90 -0.22 -19.08
N PHE A 122 -28.87 -1.06 -19.11
CA PHE A 122 -28.88 -2.32 -19.83
C PHE A 122 -29.12 -3.47 -18.86
N LEU A 123 -30.28 -4.11 -19.00
CA LEU A 123 -30.66 -5.38 -18.35
C LEU A 123 -30.86 -6.43 -19.44
N THR A 124 -29.77 -7.05 -19.90
CA THR A 124 -29.79 -7.90 -21.10
C THR A 124 -29.36 -9.34 -20.78
N GLY A 125 -29.76 -10.28 -21.63
CA GLY A 125 -29.19 -11.65 -21.67
C GLY A 125 -27.84 -11.73 -22.40
N GLY A 126 -27.39 -10.62 -22.99
CA GLY A 126 -26.17 -10.54 -23.79
C GLY A 126 -26.40 -10.86 -25.27
N GLY A 127 -25.29 -10.94 -26.02
CA GLY A 127 -25.29 -11.15 -27.47
C GLY A 127 -25.35 -9.86 -28.27
N ASP A 128 -25.41 -10.01 -29.59
CA ASP A 128 -25.57 -8.94 -30.57
C ASP A 128 -27.07 -8.60 -30.65
N VAL A 129 -27.46 -7.45 -30.07
CA VAL A 129 -28.86 -7.01 -29.91
C VAL A 129 -29.13 -5.65 -30.53
N LEU A 130 -28.08 -4.93 -30.94
CA LEU A 130 -28.15 -3.66 -31.65
C LEU A 130 -27.53 -3.83 -33.04
N ASP A 131 -28.25 -3.39 -34.07
CA ASP A 131 -27.62 -3.24 -35.38
C ASP A 131 -26.63 -2.05 -35.40
N PRO A 132 -25.80 -1.90 -36.44
CA PRO A 132 -24.81 -0.83 -36.50
C PRO A 132 -25.38 0.59 -36.41
N GLU A 133 -26.63 0.83 -36.85
CA GLU A 133 -27.25 2.16 -36.77
C GLU A 133 -27.72 2.46 -35.34
N GLN A 134 -28.24 1.44 -34.66
CA GLN A 134 -28.67 1.51 -33.26
C GLN A 134 -27.48 1.67 -32.31
N GLU A 135 -26.38 0.94 -32.53
CA GLU A 135 -25.15 1.12 -31.76
C GLU A 135 -24.63 2.55 -31.93
N ALA A 136 -24.51 3.03 -33.16
CA ALA A 136 -24.03 4.39 -33.43
C ALA A 136 -24.95 5.48 -32.81
N GLY A 137 -26.25 5.20 -32.68
CA GLY A 137 -27.18 6.04 -31.92
C GLY A 137 -26.90 6.08 -30.41
N LEU A 138 -26.49 4.95 -29.82
CA LEU A 138 -26.01 4.89 -28.43
C LEU A 138 -24.66 5.61 -28.26
N GLU A 139 -23.75 5.51 -29.23
CA GLU A 139 -22.50 6.28 -29.27
C GLU A 139 -22.78 7.79 -29.20
N ALA A 140 -23.61 8.29 -30.13
CA ALA A 140 -24.02 9.69 -30.17
C ALA A 140 -24.68 10.16 -28.85
N TYR A 141 -25.41 9.27 -28.17
CA TYR A 141 -26.00 9.57 -26.86
C TYR A 141 -24.94 9.73 -25.76
N MET A 142 -23.90 8.88 -25.76
CA MET A 142 -22.79 9.01 -24.84
C MET A 142 -21.99 10.29 -25.12
N GLU A 143 -21.66 10.57 -26.39
CA GLU A 143 -20.97 11.79 -26.83
C GLU A 143 -21.71 13.07 -26.39
N ALA A 144 -23.05 13.06 -26.43
CA ALA A 144 -23.89 14.16 -25.96
C ALA A 144 -23.87 14.33 -24.43
N GLY A 145 -23.26 13.41 -23.68
CA GLY A 145 -23.14 13.44 -22.23
C GLY A 145 -24.11 12.50 -21.50
N GLY A 146 -24.69 11.52 -22.19
CA GLY A 146 -25.60 10.52 -21.64
C GLY A 146 -25.03 9.73 -20.47
N GLY A 147 -25.91 9.23 -19.60
CA GLY A 147 -25.58 8.25 -18.57
C GLY A 147 -25.83 6.82 -19.04
N PHE A 148 -24.96 5.89 -18.65
CA PHE A 148 -25.10 4.46 -18.89
C PHE A 148 -24.92 3.67 -17.59
N LEU A 149 -25.80 2.70 -17.35
CA LEU A 149 -25.67 1.71 -16.29
C LEU A 149 -25.78 0.30 -16.86
N GLY A 150 -24.68 -0.44 -16.89
CA GLY A 150 -24.69 -1.87 -17.23
C GLY A 150 -24.77 -2.74 -15.99
N ILE A 151 -25.63 -3.75 -16.01
CA ILE A 151 -25.82 -4.69 -14.89
C ILE A 151 -25.55 -6.13 -15.37
N HIS A 152 -24.67 -6.84 -14.66
CA HIS A 152 -24.33 -8.23 -14.85
C HIS A 152 -24.02 -8.61 -16.32
N ASP A 153 -24.94 -9.33 -16.99
CA ASP A 153 -24.77 -9.83 -18.36
C ASP A 153 -24.83 -8.74 -19.44
N ALA A 154 -25.07 -7.47 -19.07
CA ALA A 154 -24.78 -6.33 -19.95
C ALA A 154 -23.33 -6.34 -20.48
N ALA A 155 -22.37 -6.92 -19.73
CA ALA A 155 -21.00 -7.07 -20.21
C ALA A 155 -20.84 -8.09 -21.37
N ARG A 156 -21.88 -8.87 -21.69
CA ARG A 156 -21.91 -9.82 -22.82
C ARG A 156 -22.62 -9.27 -24.06
N THR A 157 -23.12 -8.03 -23.99
CA THR A 157 -23.85 -7.36 -25.08
C THR A 157 -22.89 -6.77 -26.12
N GLU A 158 -23.25 -6.82 -27.39
CA GLU A 158 -22.39 -6.40 -28.50
C GLU A 158 -20.97 -7.01 -28.42
N PRO A 159 -20.83 -8.35 -28.43
CA PRO A 159 -19.55 -9.01 -28.16
C PRO A 159 -18.45 -8.72 -29.19
N TYR A 160 -18.82 -8.16 -30.34
CA TYR A 160 -17.92 -7.82 -31.44
C TYR A 160 -17.57 -6.32 -31.49
N SER A 161 -18.19 -5.49 -30.64
CA SER A 161 -17.91 -4.06 -30.59
C SER A 161 -16.81 -3.72 -29.57
N ASP A 162 -15.76 -3.07 -30.08
CA ASP A 162 -14.69 -2.49 -29.26
C ASP A 162 -15.18 -1.24 -28.51
N TRP A 163 -16.06 -0.45 -29.12
CA TRP A 163 -16.65 0.72 -28.46
C TRP A 163 -17.51 0.31 -27.27
N PHE A 164 -18.41 -0.66 -27.45
CA PHE A 164 -19.22 -1.18 -26.35
C PHE A 164 -18.38 -1.90 -25.30
N THR A 165 -17.29 -2.58 -25.71
CA THR A 165 -16.30 -3.14 -24.77
C THR A 165 -15.71 -2.04 -23.89
N GLY A 166 -15.40 -0.89 -24.47
CA GLY A 166 -15.08 0.31 -23.73
C GLY A 166 -16.24 0.75 -22.82
N LEU A 167 -17.45 0.90 -23.33
CA LEU A 167 -18.58 1.37 -22.54
C LEU A 167 -18.77 0.57 -21.24
N VAL A 168 -18.71 -0.76 -21.30
CA VAL A 168 -18.81 -1.63 -20.09
C VAL A 168 -17.50 -1.76 -19.32
N GLY A 169 -16.35 -1.55 -19.97
CA GLY A 169 -15.03 -1.53 -19.36
C GLY A 169 -14.30 -2.87 -19.33
N ALA A 170 -15.00 -4.00 -19.26
CA ALA A 170 -14.40 -5.33 -19.31
C ALA A 170 -15.35 -6.40 -19.84
N ARG A 171 -14.81 -7.41 -20.55
CA ARG A 171 -15.56 -8.58 -21.03
C ARG A 171 -15.41 -9.78 -20.10
N PRO A 172 -16.49 -10.55 -19.83
CA PRO A 172 -16.39 -11.74 -19.01
C PRO A 172 -15.54 -12.82 -19.68
N ALA A 173 -14.72 -13.52 -18.90
CA ALA A 173 -13.99 -14.69 -19.34
C ALA A 173 -14.98 -15.86 -19.59
N ALA A 174 -14.70 -16.67 -20.62
CA ALA A 174 -15.55 -17.81 -20.99
C ALA A 174 -15.72 -18.84 -19.86
N GLY A 175 -14.73 -18.97 -18.97
CA GLY A 175 -14.73 -19.88 -17.81
C GLY A 175 -15.31 -19.30 -16.52
N SER A 176 -16.08 -18.21 -16.59
CA SER A 176 -16.70 -17.59 -15.41
C SER A 176 -17.63 -18.57 -14.68
N PRO A 177 -17.62 -18.62 -13.33
CA PRO A 177 -18.59 -19.38 -12.56
C PRO A 177 -20.04 -19.02 -12.91
N THR A 178 -20.87 -20.04 -13.12
CA THR A 178 -22.32 -19.88 -13.39
C THR A 178 -23.19 -20.21 -12.18
N SER A 179 -22.62 -20.87 -11.17
CA SER A 179 -23.31 -21.20 -9.93
C SER A 179 -23.36 -20.00 -8.99
N VAL A 180 -24.48 -19.88 -8.27
CA VAL A 180 -24.63 -18.88 -7.21
C VAL A 180 -23.74 -19.25 -6.03
N GLN A 181 -22.89 -18.32 -5.61
CA GLN A 181 -21.96 -18.52 -4.50
C GLN A 181 -22.01 -17.31 -3.57
N ARG A 182 -21.96 -17.56 -2.26
CA ARG A 182 -21.76 -16.49 -1.29
C ARG A 182 -20.29 -16.08 -1.27
N ALA A 183 -20.03 -14.79 -1.45
CA ALA A 183 -18.69 -14.20 -1.35
C ALA A 183 -18.75 -12.89 -0.53
N THR A 184 -17.57 -12.37 -0.18
CA THR A 184 -17.42 -11.05 0.44
C THR A 184 -17.05 -10.02 -0.61
N VAL A 185 -17.83 -8.95 -0.73
CA VAL A 185 -17.52 -7.78 -1.55
C VAL A 185 -16.85 -6.73 -0.66
N GLU A 186 -15.65 -6.30 -1.04
CA GLU A 186 -14.88 -5.23 -0.41
C GLU A 186 -15.30 -3.88 -0.99
N ILE A 187 -15.71 -2.96 -0.13
CA ILE A 187 -16.14 -1.61 -0.52
C ILE A 187 -15.01 -0.62 -0.19
N GLY A 188 -14.06 -0.52 -1.12
CA GLY A 188 -12.86 0.33 -1.01
C GLY A 188 -13.13 1.82 -1.21
N ASP A 189 -14.17 2.16 -1.98
CA ASP A 189 -14.63 3.53 -2.17
C ASP A 189 -15.73 3.87 -1.15
N ARG A 190 -15.42 4.82 -0.26
CA ARG A 190 -16.32 5.29 0.80
C ARG A 190 -17.02 6.61 0.47
N GLU A 191 -16.73 7.18 -0.70
CA GLU A 191 -17.18 8.50 -1.14
C GLU A 191 -18.27 8.41 -2.21
N HIS A 192 -18.14 7.48 -3.17
CA HIS A 192 -19.07 7.40 -4.30
C HIS A 192 -20.51 7.10 -3.82
N PRO A 193 -21.55 7.77 -4.38
CA PRO A 193 -22.94 7.58 -3.96
C PRO A 193 -23.42 6.13 -3.96
N ALA A 194 -22.92 5.32 -4.90
CA ALA A 194 -23.23 3.89 -5.02
C ALA A 194 -22.66 3.01 -3.89
N THR A 195 -21.70 3.49 -3.10
CA THR A 195 -20.97 2.64 -2.15
C THR A 195 -20.85 3.23 -0.74
N LYS A 196 -20.95 4.55 -0.58
CA LYS A 196 -20.75 5.23 0.71
C LYS A 196 -21.60 4.71 1.87
N ASN A 197 -22.82 4.23 1.58
CA ASN A 197 -23.75 3.72 2.58
C ASN A 197 -23.65 2.20 2.81
N LEU A 198 -22.86 1.48 2.01
CA LEU A 198 -22.69 0.03 2.13
C LEU A 198 -21.72 -0.32 3.28
N PRO A 199 -21.82 -1.51 3.89
CA PRO A 199 -20.81 -1.98 4.82
C PRO A 199 -19.42 -2.08 4.15
N LEU A 200 -18.33 -2.01 4.93
CA LEU A 200 -16.96 -2.17 4.42
C LEU A 200 -16.76 -3.53 3.72
N GLU A 201 -17.34 -4.57 4.31
CA GLU A 201 -17.37 -5.92 3.77
C GLU A 201 -18.82 -6.39 3.67
N TRP A 202 -19.28 -6.62 2.44
CA TRP A 202 -20.65 -7.01 2.14
C TRP A 202 -20.70 -8.49 1.73
N LYS A 203 -21.19 -9.35 2.63
CA LYS A 203 -21.32 -10.79 2.38
C LYS A 203 -22.65 -11.09 1.70
N ARG A 204 -22.62 -11.56 0.45
CA ARG A 204 -23.84 -11.78 -0.35
C ARG A 204 -23.71 -12.93 -1.35
N PRO A 205 -24.82 -13.54 -1.79
CA PRO A 205 -24.84 -14.51 -2.88
C PRO A 205 -24.95 -13.81 -4.24
N ASP A 206 -24.15 -14.23 -5.22
CA ASP A 206 -24.35 -13.85 -6.62
C ASP A 206 -23.69 -14.89 -7.55
N LYS A 207 -23.82 -14.69 -8.85
CA LYS A 207 -22.98 -15.31 -9.88
C LYS A 207 -21.81 -14.36 -10.15
N TRP A 208 -20.59 -14.77 -9.82
CA TRP A 208 -19.42 -13.91 -9.92
C TRP A 208 -18.76 -14.08 -11.29
N LEU A 209 -18.85 -13.05 -12.14
CA LEU A 209 -18.17 -13.02 -13.43
C LEU A 209 -16.67 -12.85 -13.22
N ASN A 210 -15.87 -13.63 -13.95
CA ASN A 210 -14.44 -13.38 -14.07
C ASN A 210 -14.18 -12.55 -15.33
N TRP A 211 -13.11 -11.77 -15.36
CA TRP A 211 -12.77 -10.88 -16.48
C TRP A 211 -11.69 -11.48 -17.38
N LYS A 212 -11.86 -11.35 -18.70
CA LYS A 212 -10.81 -11.66 -19.68
C LYS A 212 -9.62 -10.72 -19.51
N GLU A 213 -9.90 -9.43 -19.33
CA GLU A 213 -8.94 -8.39 -19.00
C GLU A 213 -9.43 -7.66 -17.76
N ASN A 214 -8.57 -7.55 -16.74
CA ASN A 214 -8.93 -6.88 -15.49
C ASN A 214 -8.89 -5.35 -15.71
N PRO A 215 -10.01 -4.63 -15.50
CA PRO A 215 -10.10 -3.19 -15.78
C PRO A 215 -9.41 -2.30 -14.73
N SER A 216 -8.93 -2.86 -13.61
CA SER A 216 -8.28 -2.08 -12.55
C SER A 216 -7.11 -1.22 -13.06
N GLY A 217 -7.21 0.07 -12.79
CA GLY A 217 -6.25 1.08 -13.25
C GLY A 217 -6.67 1.84 -14.49
N ASP A 218 -7.66 1.35 -15.24
CA ASP A 218 -8.25 2.00 -16.43
C ASP A 218 -9.69 2.49 -16.18
N VAL A 219 -10.29 2.04 -15.07
CA VAL A 219 -11.58 2.48 -14.56
C VAL A 219 -11.45 2.93 -13.10
N HIS A 220 -12.44 3.66 -12.61
CA HIS A 220 -12.57 3.88 -11.17
C HIS A 220 -13.29 2.71 -10.49
N THR A 221 -12.54 1.81 -9.84
CA THR A 221 -13.12 0.66 -9.14
C THR A 221 -13.70 1.10 -7.80
N VAL A 222 -15.00 0.84 -7.59
CA VAL A 222 -15.70 1.19 -6.35
C VAL A 222 -15.96 -0.03 -5.45
N ALA A 223 -15.97 -1.24 -6.01
CA ALA A 223 -16.14 -2.49 -5.27
C ALA A 223 -15.38 -3.66 -5.91
N ARG A 224 -14.87 -4.58 -5.08
CA ARG A 224 -14.15 -5.81 -5.48
C ARG A 224 -14.73 -7.03 -4.77
N VAL A 225 -14.69 -8.22 -5.38
CA VAL A 225 -15.06 -9.47 -4.70
C VAL A 225 -13.80 -10.19 -4.19
N ARG A 226 -13.85 -10.70 -2.96
CA ARG A 226 -12.73 -11.37 -2.30
C ARG A 226 -12.72 -12.87 -2.65
N GLU A 227 -11.87 -13.28 -3.57
CA GLU A 227 -11.83 -14.65 -4.09
C GLU A 227 -11.56 -15.75 -3.06
N ILE A 228 -10.79 -15.49 -2.00
CA ILE A 228 -10.55 -16.48 -0.93
C ILE A 228 -11.84 -16.89 -0.17
N THR A 229 -12.95 -16.18 -0.40
CA THR A 229 -14.24 -16.45 0.27
C THR A 229 -15.19 -17.34 -0.54
N TYR A 230 -14.84 -17.70 -1.78
CA TYR A 230 -15.65 -18.59 -2.63
C TYR A 230 -14.77 -19.43 -3.58
N LYS A 231 -15.37 -20.11 -4.57
CA LYS A 231 -14.65 -20.91 -5.57
C LYS A 231 -14.71 -20.21 -6.95
N PRO A 232 -13.68 -19.43 -7.34
CA PRO A 232 -13.69 -18.66 -8.60
C PRO A 232 -13.42 -19.51 -9.86
N GLY A 233 -12.98 -20.76 -9.70
CA GLY A 233 -12.70 -21.66 -10.83
C GLY A 233 -11.40 -21.34 -11.57
N ALA A 234 -11.18 -21.99 -12.72
CA ALA A 234 -9.91 -21.93 -13.46
C ALA A 234 -9.59 -20.57 -14.11
N GLY A 235 -10.57 -19.66 -14.19
CA GLY A 235 -10.41 -18.32 -14.74
C GLY A 235 -10.36 -17.21 -13.70
N ALA A 236 -10.01 -17.52 -12.45
CA ALA A 236 -9.93 -16.59 -11.34
C ALA A 236 -9.09 -15.34 -11.67
N ASN A 237 -9.55 -14.15 -11.27
CA ASN A 237 -8.81 -12.89 -11.42
C ASN A 237 -7.79 -12.67 -10.29
N GLY A 238 -7.89 -13.43 -9.20
CA GLY A 238 -7.01 -13.33 -8.03
C GLY A 238 -7.52 -12.30 -7.02
N TRP A 239 -6.59 -11.69 -6.28
CA TRP A 239 -6.94 -10.74 -5.23
C TRP A 239 -7.57 -9.44 -5.75
N ASP A 240 -7.22 -9.04 -6.99
CA ASP A 240 -7.77 -7.85 -7.64
C ASP A 240 -8.89 -8.28 -8.58
N HIS A 241 -10.11 -8.36 -8.04
CA HIS A 241 -11.30 -8.76 -8.77
C HIS A 241 -12.37 -7.66 -8.67
N PRO A 242 -12.32 -6.62 -9.53
CA PRO A 242 -13.34 -5.57 -9.56
C PRO A 242 -14.71 -6.13 -9.92
N VAL A 243 -15.76 -5.68 -9.23
CA VAL A 243 -17.15 -6.06 -9.53
C VAL A 243 -18.07 -4.86 -9.71
N SER A 244 -17.60 -3.64 -9.42
CA SER A 244 -18.30 -2.42 -9.81
C SER A 244 -17.31 -1.30 -10.04
N TRP A 245 -17.55 -0.50 -11.08
CA TRP A 245 -16.71 0.61 -11.44
C TRP A 245 -17.47 1.69 -12.19
N CYS A 246 -16.86 2.87 -12.27
CA CYS A 246 -17.34 3.98 -13.08
C CYS A 246 -16.21 4.66 -13.85
N ARG A 247 -16.58 5.37 -14.91
CA ARG A 247 -15.70 6.29 -15.63
C ARG A 247 -16.50 7.30 -16.45
N ASP A 248 -15.90 8.47 -16.67
CA ASP A 248 -16.32 9.29 -17.80
C ASP A 248 -15.85 8.56 -19.07
N TYR A 249 -16.77 8.28 -19.99
CA TYR A 249 -16.48 7.55 -21.23
C TYR A 249 -17.19 8.23 -22.39
N ASP A 250 -16.39 8.61 -23.40
CA ASP A 250 -16.86 9.21 -24.64
C ASP A 250 -17.82 10.38 -24.43
N GLY A 251 -17.42 11.34 -23.58
CA GLY A 251 -18.25 12.50 -23.20
C GLY A 251 -19.33 12.23 -22.15
N GLY A 252 -19.76 10.98 -21.98
CA GLY A 252 -20.81 10.55 -21.06
C GLY A 252 -20.31 9.94 -19.75
N ARG A 253 -21.24 9.36 -18.98
CA ARG A 253 -21.00 8.70 -17.67
C ARG A 253 -21.33 7.23 -17.76
N SER A 254 -20.33 6.36 -17.63
CA SER A 254 -20.55 4.92 -17.57
C SER A 254 -20.36 4.39 -16.15
N PHE A 255 -21.36 3.71 -15.64
CA PHE A 255 -21.28 2.88 -14.45
C PHE A 255 -21.57 1.42 -14.85
N TYR A 256 -20.80 0.49 -14.32
CA TYR A 256 -21.05 -0.93 -14.50
C TYR A 256 -20.97 -1.66 -13.16
N THR A 257 -21.89 -2.61 -12.96
CA THR A 257 -21.83 -3.56 -11.85
C THR A 257 -21.99 -4.99 -12.39
N ALA A 258 -21.07 -5.86 -12.01
CA ALA A 258 -21.12 -7.30 -12.30
C ALA A 258 -22.08 -8.06 -11.39
N MET A 259 -22.65 -7.38 -10.39
CA MET A 259 -23.65 -7.92 -9.49
C MET A 259 -25.05 -7.86 -10.10
N GLY A 260 -25.99 -8.63 -9.57
CA GLY A 260 -27.36 -8.73 -10.08
C GLY A 260 -27.60 -9.95 -10.96
N GLY A 261 -26.78 -11.01 -10.84
CA GLY A 261 -26.92 -12.26 -11.59
C GLY A 261 -28.00 -13.21 -11.05
N THR A 262 -28.76 -12.76 -10.05
CA THR A 262 -29.87 -13.50 -9.43
C THR A 262 -31.08 -12.60 -9.20
N VAL A 263 -32.28 -13.18 -9.25
CA VAL A 263 -33.54 -12.48 -8.93
C VAL A 263 -33.49 -11.92 -7.50
N ASP A 264 -32.98 -12.71 -6.56
CA ASP A 264 -32.89 -12.33 -5.13
C ASP A 264 -32.01 -11.10 -4.89
N SER A 265 -31.01 -10.84 -5.75
CA SER A 265 -30.14 -9.65 -5.62
C SER A 265 -30.98 -8.38 -5.58
N PHE A 266 -31.99 -8.26 -6.45
CA PHE A 266 -32.85 -7.08 -6.56
C PHE A 266 -33.81 -6.91 -5.37
N ALA A 267 -34.00 -7.96 -4.56
CA ALA A 267 -34.73 -7.92 -3.30
C ALA A 267 -33.86 -7.41 -2.13
N GLU A 268 -32.53 -7.44 -2.23
CA GLU A 268 -31.62 -6.93 -1.19
C GLU A 268 -31.71 -5.39 -1.07
N ALA A 269 -31.76 -4.88 0.16
CA ALA A 269 -31.78 -3.44 0.41
C ALA A 269 -30.47 -2.77 -0.03
N ASP A 270 -29.34 -3.33 0.41
CA ASP A 270 -28.00 -2.83 0.08
C ASP A 270 -27.75 -2.81 -1.43
N PHE A 271 -28.20 -3.82 -2.19
CA PHE A 271 -28.04 -3.81 -3.64
C PHE A 271 -28.91 -2.72 -4.31
N ARG A 272 -30.15 -2.50 -3.84
CA ARG A 272 -30.95 -1.37 -4.34
C ARG A 272 -30.34 -0.01 -4.01
N ASP A 273 -29.71 0.13 -2.85
CA ASP A 273 -28.99 1.34 -2.48
C ASP A 273 -27.74 1.55 -3.36
N HIS A 274 -27.05 0.46 -3.71
CA HIS A 274 -25.96 0.50 -4.69
C HIS A 274 -26.43 0.97 -6.07
N LEU A 275 -27.51 0.38 -6.59
CA LEU A 275 -28.12 0.77 -7.87
C LEU A 275 -28.65 2.21 -7.83
N ARG A 276 -29.24 2.65 -6.71
CA ARG A 276 -29.66 4.05 -6.52
C ARG A 276 -28.49 5.00 -6.67
N GLY A 277 -27.39 4.77 -5.96
CA GLY A 277 -26.25 5.67 -6.05
C GLY A 277 -25.56 5.65 -7.42
N ALA A 278 -25.56 4.51 -8.12
CA ALA A 278 -25.13 4.44 -9.51
C ALA A 278 -26.01 5.30 -10.43
N LEU A 279 -27.34 5.17 -10.30
CA LEU A 279 -28.32 5.96 -11.06
C LEU A 279 -28.26 7.44 -10.72
N ASP A 280 -28.09 7.81 -9.45
CA ASP A 280 -27.94 9.20 -9.04
C ASP A 280 -26.74 9.86 -9.72
N TRP A 281 -25.63 9.14 -9.87
CA TRP A 281 -24.45 9.65 -10.57
C TRP A 281 -24.62 9.67 -12.08
N THR A 282 -25.08 8.59 -12.71
CA THR A 282 -25.24 8.52 -14.17
C THR A 282 -26.28 9.51 -14.69
N THR A 283 -27.37 9.72 -13.95
CA THR A 283 -28.41 10.72 -14.27
C THR A 283 -28.04 12.16 -13.90
N ARG A 284 -26.85 12.36 -13.30
CA ARG A 284 -26.31 13.67 -12.87
C ARG A 284 -27.01 14.33 -11.68
N ILE A 285 -27.88 13.61 -10.98
CA ILE A 285 -28.47 14.04 -9.70
C ILE A 285 -27.37 14.29 -8.67
N SER A 286 -26.38 13.39 -8.62
CA SER A 286 -25.23 13.46 -7.71
C SER A 286 -23.91 13.66 -8.45
N GLN A 287 -22.97 14.32 -7.76
CA GLN A 287 -21.56 14.40 -8.14
C GLN A 287 -20.83 13.19 -7.56
N ALA A 288 -19.83 12.69 -8.29
CA ALA A 288 -18.88 11.70 -7.78
C ALA A 288 -17.56 11.79 -8.56
N ASP A 289 -16.48 11.31 -7.95
CA ASP A 289 -15.21 11.10 -8.62
C ASP A 289 -15.21 9.70 -9.25
N CYS A 290 -14.93 9.62 -10.55
CA CYS A 290 -14.79 8.37 -11.30
C CYS A 290 -13.44 8.30 -12.01
N LYS A 291 -12.41 8.86 -11.39
CA LYS A 291 -11.07 9.06 -11.95
C LYS A 291 -9.94 8.72 -10.98
N ALA A 292 -10.23 8.57 -9.68
CA ALA A 292 -9.23 8.46 -8.64
C ALA A 292 -8.32 7.23 -8.76
N THR A 293 -8.84 6.07 -9.17
CA THR A 293 -8.01 4.86 -9.35
C THR A 293 -7.54 4.67 -10.80
N ILE A 294 -7.78 5.62 -11.69
CA ILE A 294 -7.29 5.58 -13.07
C ILE A 294 -5.82 6.04 -13.07
N THR A 295 -4.93 5.13 -13.45
CA THR A 295 -3.48 5.29 -13.26
C THR A 295 -2.87 6.37 -14.14
N SER A 296 -3.41 6.56 -15.35
CA SER A 296 -3.00 7.63 -16.26
C SER A 296 -3.30 9.04 -15.73
N ASN A 297 -4.10 9.18 -14.67
CA ASN A 297 -4.37 10.45 -13.99
C ASN A 297 -3.31 10.85 -12.97
N TYR A 298 -2.17 10.16 -12.93
CA TYR A 298 -1.04 10.51 -12.07
C TYR A 298 0.20 10.79 -12.90
N THR A 299 1.08 11.61 -12.35
CA THR A 299 2.43 11.85 -12.89
C THR A 299 3.42 11.69 -11.75
N ALA A 300 4.51 10.96 -11.99
CA ALA A 300 5.65 10.85 -11.09
C ALA A 300 6.87 11.50 -11.75
N GLU A 301 7.47 12.50 -11.09
CA GLU A 301 8.59 13.28 -11.63
C GLU A 301 9.77 13.26 -10.68
N ARG A 302 10.97 13.00 -11.20
CA ARG A 302 12.22 13.18 -10.47
C ARG A 302 12.48 14.68 -10.27
N VAL A 303 12.69 15.10 -9.02
CA VAL A 303 12.89 16.52 -8.68
C VAL A 303 14.33 16.89 -8.29
N THR A 304 15.20 15.90 -8.07
CA THR A 304 16.62 16.11 -7.78
C THR A 304 17.51 15.79 -8.99
N GLN A 305 18.67 16.42 -9.08
CA GLN A 305 19.70 16.00 -10.03
C GLN A 305 20.34 14.67 -9.58
N PRO A 306 20.93 13.88 -10.50
CA PRO A 306 21.76 12.72 -10.15
C PRO A 306 22.94 13.08 -9.26
N ASN A 307 23.24 12.22 -8.27
CA ASN A 307 24.53 12.26 -7.59
C ASN A 307 25.67 12.15 -8.60
N LYS A 308 26.77 12.85 -8.34
CA LYS A 308 28.01 12.76 -9.11
C LYS A 308 29.12 12.24 -8.19
N PRO A 309 30.15 11.55 -8.73
CA PRO A 309 31.28 11.10 -7.91
C PRO A 309 31.90 12.26 -7.10
N GLY A 310 32.06 12.06 -5.79
CA GLY A 310 32.54 13.05 -4.84
C GLY A 310 31.59 14.23 -4.56
N GLN A 311 30.36 14.22 -5.08
CA GLN A 311 29.37 15.28 -4.88
C GLN A 311 28.01 14.69 -4.48
N ASN A 312 27.69 14.83 -3.20
CA ASN A 312 26.45 14.36 -2.57
C ASN A 312 25.53 15.54 -2.14
N ASP A 313 25.63 16.67 -2.82
CA ASP A 313 24.90 17.92 -2.53
C ASP A 313 23.44 17.92 -3.04
N GLN A 314 23.03 16.87 -3.76
CA GLN A 314 21.69 16.76 -4.34
C GLN A 314 20.78 15.75 -3.62
N ILE A 315 21.23 14.51 -3.40
CA ILE A 315 20.42 13.46 -2.78
C ILE A 315 21.21 12.54 -1.85
N GLY A 316 22.53 12.43 -2.03
CA GLY A 316 23.39 11.61 -1.19
C GLY A 316 22.98 10.13 -1.23
N GLU A 317 23.16 9.41 -0.12
CA GLU A 317 22.59 8.09 0.09
C GLU A 317 21.26 8.24 0.85
N PRO A 318 20.12 8.41 0.16
CA PRO A 318 18.92 8.97 0.80
C PRO A 318 18.32 8.00 1.82
N HIS A 319 17.83 8.53 2.95
CA HIS A 319 17.23 7.72 4.00
C HIS A 319 15.86 8.27 4.44
N GLY A 320 15.82 9.22 5.38
CA GLY A 320 14.58 9.81 5.87
C GLY A 320 14.21 11.11 5.18
N MET A 321 12.92 11.48 5.22
CA MET A 321 12.46 12.82 4.87
C MET A 321 11.26 13.30 5.68
N VAL A 322 11.03 14.61 5.60
CA VAL A 322 9.92 15.32 6.23
C VAL A 322 9.49 16.49 5.34
N THR A 323 8.19 16.82 5.36
CA THR A 323 7.62 17.96 4.64
C THR A 323 7.33 19.10 5.61
N ALA A 324 7.75 20.31 5.25
CA ALA A 324 7.48 21.52 6.02
C ALA A 324 6.08 22.08 5.70
N PRO A 325 5.44 22.83 6.63
CA PRO A 325 4.13 23.45 6.39
C PRO A 325 4.10 24.41 5.18
N ASP A 326 5.22 25.05 4.86
CA ASP A 326 5.35 25.94 3.69
C ASP A 326 5.58 25.21 2.35
N GLY A 327 5.65 23.87 2.38
CA GLY A 327 5.82 23.00 1.23
C GLY A 327 7.26 22.58 0.92
N ARG A 328 8.28 23.11 1.62
CA ARG A 328 9.66 22.61 1.48
C ARG A 328 9.75 21.13 1.90
N VAL A 329 10.66 20.39 1.29
CA VAL A 329 10.93 18.98 1.63
C VAL A 329 12.35 18.87 2.14
N LEU A 330 12.52 18.40 3.36
CA LEU A 330 13.83 18.13 3.94
C LEU A 330 14.09 16.64 3.94
N TYR A 331 15.29 16.24 3.55
CA TYR A 331 15.69 14.84 3.52
C TYR A 331 17.17 14.69 3.85
N ILE A 332 17.56 13.47 4.17
CA ILE A 332 18.90 13.16 4.65
C ILE A 332 19.61 12.12 3.79
N GLY A 333 20.92 12.31 3.63
CA GLY A 333 21.85 11.29 3.19
C GLY A 333 22.45 10.56 4.41
N ARG A 334 22.37 9.23 4.44
CA ARG A 334 22.82 8.39 5.58
C ARG A 334 24.32 8.52 5.85
N GLY A 335 25.09 8.69 4.79
CA GLY A 335 26.51 9.06 4.83
C GLY A 335 27.48 8.07 4.20
N GLY A 336 26.98 7.07 3.48
CA GLY A 336 27.77 6.32 2.51
C GLY A 336 28.18 7.19 1.33
N ALA A 337 29.44 7.05 0.94
CA ALA A 337 29.99 7.74 -0.23
C ALA A 337 29.70 6.97 -1.51
N ASP A 338 30.00 7.55 -2.67
CA ASP A 338 29.93 6.83 -3.93
C ASP A 338 31.07 5.81 -4.06
N SER A 339 30.95 4.89 -5.02
CA SER A 339 31.87 3.78 -5.19
C SER A 339 33.32 4.16 -5.55
N SER A 340 33.59 5.44 -5.89
CA SER A 340 34.96 5.91 -6.10
C SER A 340 35.73 6.19 -4.81
N VAL A 341 35.04 6.31 -3.67
CA VAL A 341 35.66 6.59 -2.37
C VAL A 341 35.93 5.27 -1.64
N PRO A 342 37.19 4.97 -1.24
CA PRO A 342 37.51 3.77 -0.49
C PRO A 342 36.77 3.71 0.86
N VAL A 343 36.24 2.53 1.18
CA VAL A 343 35.61 2.23 2.46
C VAL A 343 36.66 1.72 3.44
N VAL A 344 36.72 2.31 4.65
CA VAL A 344 37.60 1.87 5.73
C VAL A 344 36.86 0.88 6.63
N THR A 345 37.29 -0.38 6.60
CA THR A 345 36.67 -1.48 7.38
C THR A 345 37.52 -2.01 8.52
N ASP A 346 38.81 -1.65 8.57
CA ASP A 346 39.75 -2.09 9.62
C ASP A 346 39.53 -1.31 10.92
N TRP A 347 39.17 -2.02 11.99
CA TRP A 347 38.96 -1.44 13.32
C TRP A 347 40.20 -0.80 13.95
N ALA A 348 41.41 -1.14 13.48
CA ALA A 348 42.64 -0.48 13.91
C ALA A 348 42.76 0.96 13.36
N ASP A 349 42.13 1.26 12.22
CA ASP A 349 42.13 2.59 11.62
C ASP A 349 41.19 3.53 12.39
N PRO A 350 41.62 4.74 12.77
CA PRO A 350 40.74 5.71 13.42
C PRO A 350 39.56 6.17 12.55
N ASN A 351 39.64 6.03 11.23
CA ASN A 351 38.60 6.42 10.28
C ASN A 351 37.65 5.27 9.91
N VAL A 352 37.72 4.13 10.61
CA VAL A 352 36.79 3.01 10.38
C VAL A 352 35.33 3.49 10.39
N GLY A 353 34.59 3.13 9.35
CA GLY A 353 33.18 3.47 9.18
C GLY A 353 32.86 4.97 9.07
N LYS A 354 33.87 5.86 8.98
CA LYS A 354 33.67 7.30 8.93
C LYS A 354 32.95 7.71 7.64
N GLY A 355 31.81 8.35 7.80
CA GLY A 355 31.01 8.90 6.71
C GLY A 355 30.57 10.34 6.99
N LEU A 356 29.90 10.94 6.01
CA LEU A 356 29.39 12.29 6.09
C LEU A 356 27.89 12.26 5.83
N GLY A 357 27.07 12.43 6.87
CA GLY A 357 25.62 12.49 6.75
C GLY A 357 25.20 13.86 6.27
N GLN A 358 24.46 13.94 5.16
CA GLN A 358 24.02 15.21 4.56
C GLN A 358 22.58 15.54 4.94
N ILE A 359 22.28 16.83 5.09
CA ILE A 359 20.91 17.35 5.22
C ILE A 359 20.64 18.23 4.01
N HIS A 360 19.54 18.00 3.32
CA HIS A 360 19.13 18.75 2.13
C HIS A 360 17.75 19.37 2.29
N VAL A 361 17.51 20.46 1.58
CA VAL A 361 16.21 21.15 1.48
C VAL A 361 15.87 21.28 -0.01
N TYR A 362 14.74 20.72 -0.44
CA TYR A 362 14.15 20.97 -1.75
C TYR A 362 13.00 21.97 -1.62
N ASP A 363 13.07 23.06 -2.38
CA ASP A 363 11.99 24.03 -2.48
C ASP A 363 11.20 23.82 -3.79
N PRO A 364 9.93 23.39 -3.73
CA PRO A 364 9.12 23.20 -4.93
C PRO A 364 8.79 24.50 -5.68
N LYS A 365 8.88 25.67 -5.03
CA LYS A 365 8.63 26.98 -5.67
C LYS A 365 9.77 27.35 -6.61
N THR A 366 11.00 27.22 -6.13
CA THR A 366 12.20 27.53 -6.95
C THR A 366 12.74 26.33 -7.72
N LYS A 367 12.29 25.12 -7.39
CA LYS A 367 12.78 23.82 -7.91
C LYS A 367 14.29 23.61 -7.66
N LYS A 368 14.81 24.15 -6.55
CA LYS A 368 16.23 24.06 -6.19
C LYS A 368 16.42 23.17 -4.96
N VAL A 369 17.60 22.54 -4.91
CA VAL A 369 18.10 21.81 -3.74
C VAL A 369 19.19 22.64 -3.08
N THR A 370 19.13 22.77 -1.76
CA THR A 370 20.16 23.35 -0.92
C THR A 370 20.75 22.26 -0.03
N LEU A 371 22.07 22.09 -0.03
CA LEU A 371 22.77 21.33 1.01
C LEU A 371 22.77 22.18 2.30
N ALA A 372 21.94 21.82 3.28
CA ALA A 372 21.71 22.59 4.49
C ALA A 372 22.85 22.44 5.51
N GLY A 373 23.43 21.24 5.64
CA GLY A 373 24.51 20.95 6.56
C GLY A 373 25.01 19.51 6.44
N GLU A 374 26.12 19.21 7.12
CA GLU A 374 26.76 17.89 7.09
C GLU A 374 27.28 17.50 8.47
N LEU A 375 27.11 16.23 8.86
CA LEU A 375 27.54 15.66 10.14
C LEU A 375 28.55 14.54 9.92
N THR A 376 29.63 14.51 10.72
CA THR A 376 30.55 13.35 10.72
C THR A 376 29.91 12.21 11.50
N ILE A 377 29.66 11.09 10.81
CA ILE A 377 28.91 9.95 11.36
C ILE A 377 29.68 8.63 11.23
N PHE A 378 29.28 7.63 12.00
CA PHE A 378 29.67 6.24 11.77
C PHE A 378 28.59 5.56 10.93
N GLY A 379 28.90 5.21 9.70
CA GLY A 379 27.93 4.64 8.74
C GLY A 379 28.49 4.20 7.39
N ASN A 380 29.74 4.55 7.06
CA ASN A 380 30.38 4.18 5.81
C ASN A 380 31.39 3.04 6.00
N LYS A 381 30.93 1.86 6.44
CA LYS A 381 31.74 0.63 6.56
C LYS A 381 31.48 -0.37 5.42
N GLY A 382 30.79 0.09 4.36
CA GLY A 382 30.53 -0.66 3.14
C GLY A 382 29.37 -1.65 3.25
N GLY A 383 29.13 -2.37 2.15
CA GLY A 383 28.20 -3.50 2.10
C GLY A 383 28.89 -4.85 2.29
N GLY A 384 28.12 -5.94 2.26
CA GLY A 384 28.62 -7.31 2.35
C GLY A 384 28.04 -8.10 3.53
N ASP A 385 28.85 -9.01 4.06
CA ASP A 385 28.49 -9.89 5.18
C ASP A 385 28.17 -9.10 6.46
N GLU A 386 27.43 -9.73 7.37
CA GLU A 386 26.88 -9.11 8.58
C GLU A 386 27.92 -8.44 9.49
N LEU A 387 29.14 -8.99 9.56
CA LEU A 387 30.24 -8.42 10.35
C LEU A 387 31.04 -7.32 9.63
N VAL A 388 30.78 -7.12 8.35
CA VAL A 388 31.44 -6.11 7.51
C VAL A 388 30.56 -4.88 7.37
N LYS A 389 29.30 -5.06 6.96
CA LYS A 389 28.39 -3.94 6.69
C LYS A 389 27.93 -3.20 7.95
N VAL A 390 27.43 -1.98 7.77
CA VAL A 390 26.85 -1.17 8.87
C VAL A 390 25.65 -0.38 8.37
N GLU A 391 24.54 -0.42 9.11
CA GLU A 391 23.31 0.35 8.81
C GLU A 391 23.23 1.67 9.59
N GLU A 392 24.14 1.91 10.53
CA GLU A 392 24.25 3.17 11.27
C GLU A 392 24.51 4.37 10.34
N GLY A 393 24.30 5.59 10.83
CA GLY A 393 24.58 6.81 10.08
C GLY A 393 23.66 7.93 10.50
N LEU A 394 23.28 8.80 9.57
CA LEU A 394 22.17 9.75 9.73
C LEU A 394 20.87 9.06 9.29
N LEU A 395 19.95 8.80 10.22
CA LEU A 395 18.85 7.83 10.01
C LEU A 395 17.46 8.46 10.05
N GLY A 396 17.24 9.45 10.90
CA GLY A 396 15.95 10.12 11.05
C GLY A 396 16.07 11.63 10.96
N ILE A 397 15.05 12.26 10.38
CA ILE A 397 14.83 13.70 10.38
C ILE A 397 13.35 13.99 10.68
N GLU A 398 13.09 15.01 11.50
CA GLU A 398 11.75 15.53 11.71
C GLU A 398 11.83 17.02 12.08
N LEU A 399 10.79 17.78 11.75
CA LEU A 399 10.71 19.21 12.05
C LEU A 399 9.89 19.43 13.31
N ASP A 400 10.28 20.40 14.13
CA ASP A 400 9.45 20.82 15.26
C ASP A 400 8.03 21.24 14.80
N PRO A 401 6.96 20.98 15.57
CA PRO A 401 5.62 21.47 15.22
C PRO A 401 5.54 22.98 14.98
N ASP A 402 6.40 23.78 15.62
CA ASP A 402 6.54 25.23 15.44
C ASP A 402 7.73 25.62 14.51
N PHE A 403 8.15 24.73 13.60
CA PHE A 403 9.32 24.90 12.72
C PHE A 403 9.36 26.25 11.98
N GLU A 404 8.22 26.75 11.48
CA GLU A 404 8.17 28.04 10.77
C GLU A 404 8.51 29.24 11.65
N LYS A 405 8.53 29.06 12.98
CA LYS A 405 8.89 30.09 13.97
C LYS A 405 10.28 29.86 14.54
N ASN A 406 10.63 28.62 14.90
CA ASN A 406 11.85 28.31 15.65
C ASN A 406 12.99 27.73 14.79
N GLY A 407 12.69 27.25 13.58
CA GLY A 407 13.67 26.59 12.70
C GLY A 407 14.22 25.28 13.26
N TRP A 408 13.57 24.65 14.24
CA TRP A 408 14.14 23.47 14.91
C TRP A 408 14.00 22.19 14.09
N VAL A 409 15.12 21.48 13.95
CA VAL A 409 15.23 20.22 13.23
C VAL A 409 15.78 19.15 14.17
N TYR A 410 15.11 18.01 14.24
CA TYR A 410 15.52 16.86 15.05
C TYR A 410 16.16 15.82 14.15
N LEU A 411 17.35 15.34 14.53
CA LEU A 411 18.12 14.34 13.80
C LEU A 411 18.42 13.13 14.70
N HIS A 412 18.18 11.93 14.17
CA HIS A 412 18.58 10.66 14.79
C HIS A 412 19.79 10.09 14.05
N TYR A 413 20.93 9.98 14.73
CA TYR A 413 22.18 9.55 14.11
C TYR A 413 23.20 8.93 15.07
N THR A 414 24.27 8.38 14.49
CA THR A 414 25.39 7.74 15.19
C THR A 414 26.67 8.55 14.97
N PRO A 415 27.11 9.39 15.93
CA PRO A 415 28.32 10.20 15.81
C PRO A 415 29.57 9.33 15.71
N HIS A 416 30.48 9.67 14.80
CA HIS A 416 31.72 8.90 14.60
C HIS A 416 32.67 8.97 15.80
N ASP A 417 32.74 10.13 16.46
CA ASP A 417 33.63 10.40 17.59
C ASP A 417 33.22 9.68 18.89
N LYS A 418 32.02 9.08 18.92
CA LYS A 418 31.48 8.34 20.06
C LYS A 418 31.50 6.82 19.89
N ILE A 419 32.32 6.29 18.97
CA ILE A 419 32.53 4.85 18.83
C ILE A 419 33.65 4.36 19.77
N ASP A 420 33.42 3.21 20.38
CA ASP A 420 34.46 2.41 21.02
C ASP A 420 34.93 1.35 20.02
N ARG A 421 36.07 1.60 19.37
CA ARG A 421 36.64 0.69 18.36
C ARG A 421 37.10 -0.63 18.96
N ASP A 422 37.50 -0.64 20.23
CA ASP A 422 37.97 -1.86 20.89
C ASP A 422 36.79 -2.77 21.19
N LYS A 423 35.75 -2.26 21.86
CA LYS A 423 34.54 -3.02 22.18
C LYS A 423 33.59 -3.18 21.01
N GLN A 424 33.80 -2.42 19.94
CA GLN A 424 32.90 -2.31 18.80
C GLN A 424 31.49 -1.96 19.27
N MET A 425 31.41 -0.84 20.00
CA MET A 425 30.18 -0.23 20.49
C MET A 425 30.06 1.20 19.96
N ALA A 426 28.83 1.70 19.82
CA ALA A 426 28.56 3.09 19.50
C ALA A 426 27.46 3.67 20.40
N VAL A 427 27.21 4.97 20.24
CA VAL A 427 26.07 5.67 20.80
C VAL A 427 25.18 6.14 19.65
N ARG A 428 23.91 5.75 19.67
CA ARG A 428 22.87 6.43 18.89
C ARG A 428 22.34 7.61 19.69
N GLN A 429 22.03 8.71 19.03
CA GLN A 429 21.45 9.87 19.68
C GLN A 429 20.40 10.56 18.82
N VAL A 430 19.48 11.24 19.50
CA VAL A 430 18.55 12.20 18.92
C VAL A 430 18.95 13.58 19.39
N SER A 431 19.22 14.48 18.44
CA SER A 431 19.67 15.85 18.72
C SER A 431 18.84 16.86 17.97
N ARG A 432 18.67 18.04 18.55
CA ARG A 432 18.00 19.17 17.94
C ARG A 432 19.02 20.19 17.46
N PHE A 433 18.80 20.73 16.28
CA PHE A 433 19.56 21.82 15.67
C PHE A 433 18.62 22.95 15.27
N THR A 434 19.18 24.12 14.98
CA THR A 434 18.45 25.29 14.48
C THR A 434 18.83 25.55 13.04
N MET A 435 17.82 25.68 12.17
CA MET A 435 17.95 26.08 10.79
C MET A 435 17.66 27.57 10.63
N ASP A 436 18.52 28.27 9.90
CA ASP A 436 18.22 29.60 9.41
C ASP A 436 17.22 29.50 8.26
N LEU A 437 15.96 29.88 8.55
CA LEU A 437 14.85 29.82 7.61
C LEU A 437 15.00 30.74 6.40
N ALA A 438 15.90 31.73 6.46
CA ALA A 438 16.16 32.63 5.32
C ALA A 438 17.18 32.04 4.34
N THR A 439 18.09 31.20 4.81
CA THR A 439 19.20 30.65 4.00
C THR A 439 19.14 29.14 3.78
N ASP A 440 18.21 28.45 4.45
CA ASP A 440 18.09 26.99 4.48
C ASP A 440 19.36 26.29 5.02
N LYS A 441 20.14 26.98 5.87
CA LYS A 441 21.37 26.45 6.45
C LYS A 441 21.17 26.02 7.89
N LEU A 442 21.72 24.85 8.23
CA LEU A 442 21.68 24.30 9.58
C LEU A 442 22.87 24.84 10.38
N ASP A 443 22.62 25.47 11.53
CA ASP A 443 23.68 25.84 12.47
C ASP A 443 24.09 24.62 13.29
N LEU A 444 25.21 24.01 12.91
CA LEU A 444 25.74 22.83 13.60
C LEU A 444 26.20 23.12 15.03
N SER A 445 26.50 24.39 15.37
CA SER A 445 26.90 24.77 16.73
C SER A 445 25.72 24.86 17.70
N SER A 446 24.49 24.84 17.18
CA SER A 446 23.25 24.89 17.97
C SER A 446 22.78 23.55 18.53
N GLU A 447 23.59 22.49 18.38
CA GLU A 447 23.26 21.12 18.79
C GLU A 447 22.81 21.06 20.27
N LYS A 448 21.66 20.44 20.49
CA LYS A 448 21.22 19.96 21.80
C LYS A 448 20.96 18.46 21.72
N VAL A 449 21.68 17.66 22.50
CA VAL A 449 21.47 16.21 22.58
C VAL A 449 20.33 15.92 23.55
N LEU A 450 19.22 15.38 23.05
CA LEU A 450 18.03 15.09 23.87
C LEU A 450 18.12 13.72 24.53
N LEU A 451 18.44 12.70 23.74
CA LEU A 451 18.39 11.30 24.15
C LEU A 451 19.51 10.53 23.46
N HIS A 452 20.15 9.62 24.19
CA HIS A 452 21.18 8.74 23.62
C HIS A 452 21.21 7.38 24.30
N TRP A 453 21.67 6.35 23.59
CA TRP A 453 21.78 4.99 24.11
C TRP A 453 22.88 4.18 23.43
N PRO A 454 23.46 3.18 24.14
CA PRO A 454 24.51 2.35 23.58
C PRO A 454 23.96 1.31 22.60
N VAL A 455 24.76 1.00 21.60
CA VAL A 455 24.49 -0.03 20.59
C VAL A 455 25.75 -0.82 20.27
N GLN A 456 25.61 -2.10 19.92
CA GLN A 456 26.74 -2.90 19.43
C GLN A 456 26.93 -2.64 17.94
N ILE A 457 28.16 -2.54 17.47
CA ILE A 457 28.50 -2.30 16.05
C ILE A 457 29.49 -3.35 15.53
N HIS A 458 29.60 -4.48 16.23
CA HIS A 458 30.41 -5.63 15.79
C HIS A 458 29.73 -6.36 14.65
N SER A 459 28.45 -6.66 14.85
CA SER A 459 27.56 -7.19 13.83
C SER A 459 26.58 -6.09 13.46
N CYS A 460 26.25 -5.97 12.17
CA CYS A 460 24.98 -5.35 11.83
C CYS A 460 23.83 -6.27 12.35
N CYS A 461 22.57 -5.90 12.31
CA CYS A 461 21.88 -4.94 11.47
C CYS A 461 20.74 -4.30 12.29
N HIS A 462 19.84 -3.57 11.65
CA HIS A 462 18.61 -3.02 12.20
C HIS A 462 18.84 -1.75 13.00
N ALA A 463 19.12 -0.67 12.28
CA ALA A 463 19.30 0.64 12.90
C ALA A 463 17.98 1.32 13.29
N GLY A 464 16.87 1.00 12.61
CA GLY A 464 15.63 1.77 12.72
C GLY A 464 15.77 3.12 12.02
N GLY A 465 15.31 4.20 12.64
CA GLY A 465 15.48 5.56 12.10
C GLY A 465 14.20 6.38 11.99
N GLY A 466 13.03 5.75 12.03
CA GLY A 466 11.75 6.45 11.86
C GLY A 466 11.48 7.45 12.97
N MET A 467 11.00 8.64 12.63
CA MET A 467 10.52 9.65 13.57
C MET A 467 9.17 10.21 13.12
N ALA A 468 8.36 10.68 14.07
CA ALA A 468 7.08 11.35 13.80
C ALA A 468 6.59 12.10 15.05
N TRP A 469 5.79 13.15 14.84
CA TRP A 469 5.09 13.86 15.92
C TRP A 469 3.61 13.49 16.00
N ASP A 470 3.11 13.35 17.23
CA ASP A 470 1.66 13.34 17.47
C ASP A 470 1.07 14.76 17.55
N SER A 471 -0.25 14.85 17.66
CA SER A 471 -0.98 16.12 17.78
C SER A 471 -0.71 16.88 19.09
N LYS A 472 0.00 16.26 20.05
CA LYS A 472 0.27 16.79 21.40
C LYS A 472 1.72 17.23 21.58
N GLY A 473 2.50 17.25 20.51
CA GLY A 473 3.92 17.62 20.57
C GLY A 473 4.79 16.54 21.22
N ASN A 474 4.41 15.27 21.16
CA ASN A 474 5.31 14.18 21.54
C ASN A 474 6.06 13.66 20.32
N LEU A 475 7.37 13.51 20.45
CA LEU A 475 8.24 12.95 19.43
C LEU A 475 8.34 11.43 19.62
N TYR A 476 8.03 10.70 18.56
CA TYR A 476 8.20 9.26 18.47
C TYR A 476 9.50 8.92 17.75
N ILE A 477 10.27 7.98 18.31
CA ILE A 477 11.61 7.65 17.83
C ILE A 477 11.73 6.12 17.72
N ALA A 478 11.90 5.61 16.50
CA ALA A 478 12.02 4.20 16.23
C ALA A 478 13.49 3.73 16.25
N ALA A 479 13.80 2.80 17.15
CA ALA A 479 15.13 2.24 17.35
C ALA A 479 15.11 0.74 17.05
N GLY A 480 15.92 0.30 16.08
CA GLY A 480 16.05 -1.12 15.77
C GLY A 480 16.77 -1.91 16.87
N ASP A 481 16.59 -3.23 16.87
CA ASP A 481 17.03 -4.13 17.94
C ASP A 481 18.54 -4.37 17.97
N ASN A 482 19.23 -4.02 16.88
CA ASN A 482 20.65 -4.20 16.69
C ASN A 482 21.14 -5.63 17.00
N ASN A 483 20.42 -6.60 16.43
CA ASN A 483 20.63 -8.02 16.72
C ASN A 483 20.49 -8.92 15.48
N SER A 484 21.33 -9.95 15.42
CA SER A 484 21.35 -10.96 14.35
C SER A 484 20.38 -12.12 14.63
N SER A 485 19.70 -12.57 13.58
CA SER A 485 19.01 -13.87 13.53
C SER A 485 19.85 -14.98 12.89
N GLY A 486 21.01 -14.65 12.30
CA GLY A 486 21.86 -15.60 11.57
C GLY A 486 22.41 -16.73 12.45
N PHE A 487 22.55 -16.50 13.75
CA PHE A 487 23.02 -17.48 14.73
C PHE A 487 21.89 -18.29 15.38
N SER A 488 20.72 -18.28 14.74
CA SER A 488 19.53 -19.06 15.12
C SER A 488 18.81 -19.61 13.87
N ASP A 489 19.58 -19.94 12.83
CA ASP A 489 19.09 -20.42 11.53
C ASP A 489 18.03 -19.50 10.89
N GLY A 490 18.09 -18.20 11.20
CA GLY A 490 17.13 -17.20 10.74
C GLY A 490 15.83 -17.12 11.55
N TYR A 491 15.62 -17.95 12.59
CA TYR A 491 14.43 -17.85 13.45
C TYR A 491 14.61 -16.76 14.54
N SER A 492 13.91 -16.89 15.67
CA SER A 492 14.02 -15.99 16.83
C SER A 492 15.48 -15.71 17.21
N GLY A 493 15.79 -14.43 17.46
CA GLY A 493 17.08 -14.01 18.01
C GLY A 493 17.18 -14.30 19.50
N ASN A 494 17.12 -15.58 19.91
CA ASN A 494 17.11 -16.01 21.31
C ASN A 494 18.37 -16.78 21.70
N ASN A 495 19.51 -16.50 21.05
CA ASN A 495 20.78 -17.15 21.33
C ASN A 495 21.77 -16.18 22.00
N PRO A 496 22.10 -16.35 23.30
CA PRO A 496 23.02 -15.45 24.01
C PRO A 496 24.48 -15.56 23.52
N GLN A 497 24.80 -16.53 22.67
CA GLN A 497 26.09 -16.67 22.00
C GLN A 497 25.88 -16.73 20.47
N PRO A 498 26.73 -16.13 19.64
CA PRO A 498 27.99 -15.49 19.97
C PRO A 498 27.84 -14.13 20.69
N ASN A 499 28.90 -13.73 21.37
CA ASN A 499 29.10 -12.40 21.89
C ASN A 499 30.46 -11.86 21.46
N TYR A 500 30.58 -10.54 21.37
CA TYR A 500 31.85 -9.87 21.16
C TYR A 500 32.18 -9.06 22.41
N LYS A 501 33.31 -9.40 23.06
CA LYS A 501 33.81 -8.73 24.28
C LYS A 501 32.74 -8.52 25.35
N GLY A 502 31.91 -9.53 25.58
CA GLY A 502 30.89 -9.54 26.64
C GLY A 502 29.52 -9.02 26.20
N VAL A 503 29.34 -8.58 24.95
CA VAL A 503 28.06 -8.12 24.43
C VAL A 503 27.53 -9.09 23.37
N SER A 504 26.41 -9.74 23.67
CA SER A 504 25.75 -10.62 22.69
C SER A 504 25.13 -9.80 21.56
N PHE A 505 25.33 -10.25 20.33
CA PHE A 505 24.73 -9.70 19.11
C PHE A 505 23.76 -10.67 18.43
N ALA A 506 23.39 -11.76 19.12
CA ALA A 506 22.45 -12.78 18.64
C ALA A 506 21.27 -13.02 19.61
N ASP A 507 21.13 -12.17 20.62
CA ASP A 507 20.12 -12.25 21.68
C ASP A 507 19.26 -11.00 21.76
N ALA A 508 18.22 -10.94 20.95
CA ALA A 508 17.21 -9.88 20.93
C ALA A 508 16.40 -9.82 22.24
N ARG A 509 16.50 -10.83 23.11
CA ARG A 509 15.97 -10.76 24.47
C ARG A 509 16.76 -9.76 25.34
N ARG A 510 18.03 -9.49 25.03
CA ARG A 510 18.83 -8.41 25.64
C ARG A 510 18.37 -7.01 25.20
N THR A 511 17.81 -6.91 23.99
CA THR A 511 17.41 -5.64 23.35
C THR A 511 15.89 -5.52 23.27
N ALA A 512 15.27 -5.98 22.18
CA ALA A 512 13.84 -5.86 21.90
C ALA A 512 12.95 -6.37 23.04
N GLY A 513 13.29 -7.52 23.63
CA GLY A 513 12.56 -8.14 24.75
C GLY A 513 12.90 -7.58 26.14
N ASN A 514 13.91 -6.73 26.27
CA ASN A 514 14.33 -6.17 27.55
C ASN A 514 13.65 -4.83 27.82
N THR A 515 12.99 -4.71 28.96
CA THR A 515 12.28 -3.50 29.40
C THR A 515 13.20 -2.38 29.85
N ASN A 516 14.47 -2.69 30.14
CA ASN A 516 15.49 -1.73 30.54
C ASN A 516 16.41 -1.29 29.37
N ASN A 517 16.06 -1.63 28.13
CA ASN A 517 16.86 -1.34 26.94
C ASN A 517 16.06 -0.56 25.89
N LEU A 518 16.66 0.48 25.30
CA LEU A 518 16.02 1.33 24.28
C LEU A 518 16.08 0.77 22.86
N ASN A 519 16.84 -0.31 22.60
CA ASN A 519 16.90 -0.96 21.30
C ASN A 519 15.71 -1.90 21.07
N GLY A 520 15.24 -1.97 19.83
CA GLY A 520 14.07 -2.77 19.44
C GLY A 520 12.78 -2.21 20.01
N LYS A 521 12.64 -0.87 19.98
CA LYS A 521 11.56 -0.08 20.58
C LYS A 521 11.06 1.00 19.63
N ILE A 522 9.85 1.49 19.88
CA ILE A 522 9.45 2.84 19.48
C ILE A 522 9.28 3.64 20.77
N LEU A 523 10.10 4.67 20.91
CA LEU A 523 10.15 5.55 22.07
C LEU A 523 9.19 6.72 21.87
N ARG A 524 8.72 7.31 22.97
CA ARG A 524 7.91 8.53 22.96
C ARG A 524 8.33 9.46 24.09
N ILE A 525 8.76 10.66 23.72
CA ILE A 525 9.20 11.73 24.63
C ILE A 525 8.48 13.04 24.29
N HIS A 526 8.45 14.00 25.21
CA HIS A 526 8.07 15.37 24.93
C HIS A 526 9.32 16.26 25.00
N PRO A 527 9.89 16.68 23.85
CA PRO A 527 11.01 17.61 23.82
C PRO A 527 10.69 18.94 24.48
N GLU A 528 11.66 19.50 25.20
CA GLU A 528 11.57 20.83 25.83
C GLU A 528 12.52 21.83 25.14
N ASP A 529 12.21 23.12 25.24
CA ASP A 529 12.96 24.20 24.59
C ASP A 529 14.45 24.26 24.99
N ASP A 530 14.75 23.87 26.23
CA ASP A 530 16.10 23.86 26.77
C ASP A 530 16.96 22.71 26.24
N GLY A 531 16.37 21.76 25.48
CA GLY A 531 17.04 20.58 24.93
C GLY A 531 16.94 19.35 25.82
N THR A 532 16.20 19.42 26.93
CA THR A 532 15.79 18.26 27.71
C THR A 532 14.50 17.65 27.14
N TYR A 533 13.95 16.65 27.82
CA TYR A 533 12.64 16.10 27.51
C TYR A 533 11.92 15.66 28.79
N THR A 534 10.59 15.63 28.71
CA THR A 534 9.73 15.00 29.72
C THR A 534 9.12 13.70 29.20
N LEU A 535 8.62 12.86 30.11
CA LEU A 535 7.99 11.59 29.78
C LEU A 535 6.47 11.74 29.69
N PRO A 536 5.87 11.55 28.51
CA PRO A 536 4.42 11.65 28.36
C PRO A 536 3.69 10.51 29.08
N ALA A 537 2.55 10.84 29.70
CA ALA A 537 1.68 9.83 30.30
C ALA A 537 1.14 8.84 29.25
N GLY A 538 1.02 7.55 29.63
CA GLY A 538 0.55 6.49 28.74
C GLY A 538 1.65 5.81 27.90
N ASN A 539 2.93 6.06 28.22
CA ASN A 539 4.01 5.16 27.79
C ASN A 539 3.81 3.78 28.42
N LEU A 540 4.42 2.75 27.82
CA LEU A 540 4.25 1.36 28.27
C LEU A 540 4.77 1.18 29.70
N PHE A 541 5.82 1.94 30.05
CA PHE A 541 6.40 1.98 31.37
C PHE A 541 6.54 3.42 31.86
N THR A 542 6.59 3.57 33.17
CA THR A 542 6.84 4.80 33.92
C THR A 542 8.31 4.96 34.30
N GLY A 543 9.09 3.87 34.23
CA GLY A 543 10.47 3.81 34.73
C GLY A 543 10.57 3.59 36.25
N LYS A 544 9.42 3.44 36.92
CA LYS A 544 9.30 3.37 38.39
C LYS A 544 8.45 2.19 38.86
N GLU A 545 8.14 1.26 37.95
CA GLU A 545 7.43 0.03 38.27
C GLU A 545 8.09 -0.65 39.47
N PRO A 546 7.36 -0.99 40.55
CA PRO A 546 7.94 -1.66 41.73
C PRO A 546 8.22 -3.15 41.47
N ASP A 547 7.75 -3.66 40.33
CA ASP A 547 7.86 -5.05 39.94
C ASP A 547 9.30 -5.54 39.98
N GLU A 548 9.50 -6.73 40.55
CA GLU A 548 10.78 -7.41 40.65
C GLU A 548 11.92 -6.57 41.28
N GLY A 549 11.59 -5.65 42.18
CA GLY A 549 12.56 -4.86 42.95
C GLY A 549 12.77 -3.42 42.46
N GLY A 550 12.05 -2.98 41.43
CA GLY A 550 12.09 -1.59 40.97
C GLY A 550 13.26 -1.24 40.05
N GLY A 551 13.07 -0.19 39.22
CA GLY A 551 14.15 0.38 38.38
C GLY A 551 14.58 -0.49 37.20
N LYS A 552 13.70 -1.38 36.73
CA LYS A 552 13.95 -2.38 35.67
C LYS A 552 13.35 -2.01 34.32
N THR A 553 12.90 -0.77 34.16
CA THR A 553 12.13 -0.32 33.01
C THR A 553 12.60 1.06 32.56
N ARG A 554 12.44 1.34 31.27
CA ARG A 554 12.70 2.66 30.68
C ARG A 554 11.39 3.36 30.38
N GLY A 555 11.19 4.53 30.98
CA GLY A 555 9.96 5.31 30.85
C GLY A 555 9.73 5.88 29.45
N GLU A 556 10.75 5.92 28.60
CA GLU A 556 10.68 6.36 27.20
C GLU A 556 9.93 5.38 26.29
N ILE A 557 9.78 4.11 26.71
CA ILE A 557 9.24 3.04 25.86
C ILE A 557 7.73 3.21 25.70
N TYR A 558 7.28 3.45 24.47
CA TYR A 558 5.86 3.40 24.09
C TYR A 558 5.49 2.05 23.46
N VAL A 559 6.37 1.52 22.60
CA VAL A 559 6.25 0.18 22.01
C VAL A 559 7.52 -0.60 22.28
N MET A 560 7.36 -1.86 22.71
CA MET A 560 8.45 -2.83 22.79
C MET A 560 8.24 -4.01 21.85
N GLY A 561 9.29 -4.78 21.61
CA GLY A 561 9.21 -6.01 20.82
C GLY A 561 9.08 -5.76 19.32
N VAL A 562 9.88 -4.84 18.78
CA VAL A 562 10.04 -4.60 17.34
C VAL A 562 11.48 -4.89 16.91
N ARG A 563 11.70 -5.27 15.65
CA ARG A 563 13.02 -5.66 15.13
C ARG A 563 13.72 -4.52 14.39
N ASN A 564 13.24 -4.11 13.21
CA ASN A 564 13.82 -3.01 12.44
C ASN A 564 12.80 -1.97 11.93
N PRO A 565 12.25 -1.09 12.80
CA PRO A 565 11.30 -0.07 12.39
C PRO A 565 11.98 1.14 11.72
N ALA A 566 12.32 1.00 10.43
CA ALA A 566 13.02 2.06 9.69
C ALA A 566 12.14 3.29 9.42
N ARG A 567 10.84 3.09 9.17
CA ARG A 567 9.88 4.17 8.90
C ARG A 567 8.66 4.06 9.81
N ILE A 568 8.19 5.23 10.27
CA ILE A 568 6.96 5.38 11.05
C ILE A 568 6.22 6.64 10.57
N SER A 569 4.93 6.71 10.88
CA SER A 569 4.11 7.88 10.65
C SER A 569 3.01 7.95 11.69
N ILE A 570 2.61 9.16 12.07
CA ILE A 570 1.45 9.37 12.92
C ILE A 570 0.37 10.08 12.11
N ASP A 571 -0.83 9.54 12.14
CA ASP A 571 -2.01 10.23 11.63
C ASP A 571 -2.47 11.24 12.68
N LYS A 572 -2.14 12.52 12.46
CA LYS A 572 -2.44 13.62 13.39
C LYS A 572 -3.94 13.80 13.68
N SER A 573 -4.83 13.25 12.84
CA SER A 573 -6.28 13.32 13.10
C SER A 573 -6.76 12.31 14.14
N THR A 574 -6.01 11.23 14.37
CA THR A 574 -6.38 10.15 15.30
C THR A 574 -5.31 9.85 16.35
N ASP A 575 -4.11 10.42 16.23
CA ASP A 575 -2.89 10.04 16.96
C ASP A 575 -2.56 8.54 16.86
N THR A 576 -3.01 7.87 15.81
CA THR A 576 -2.64 6.47 15.54
C THR A 576 -1.22 6.44 14.99
N LEU A 577 -0.34 5.67 15.65
CA LEU A 577 1.00 5.38 15.16
C LEU A 577 0.93 4.24 14.14
N TYR A 578 1.37 4.50 12.93
CA TYR A 578 1.60 3.48 11.91
C TYR A 578 3.10 3.20 11.81
N ALA A 579 3.46 1.93 11.90
CA ALA A 579 4.84 1.48 11.86
C ALA A 579 4.96 0.20 11.05
N GLY A 580 6.14 -0.03 10.47
CA GLY A 580 6.49 -1.29 9.82
C GLY A 580 7.92 -1.68 10.14
N TRP A 581 8.18 -2.97 10.26
CA TRP A 581 9.52 -3.48 10.59
C TRP A 581 9.83 -4.84 9.97
N VAL A 582 11.12 -5.01 9.66
CA VAL A 582 11.67 -6.20 9.00
C VAL A 582 11.77 -7.40 9.95
N GLY A 583 11.30 -8.57 9.52
CA GLY A 583 11.34 -9.84 10.25
C GLY A 583 12.70 -10.56 10.19
N PRO A 584 12.84 -11.71 10.89
CA PRO A 584 14.09 -12.49 10.93
C PRO A 584 14.28 -13.34 9.66
N ASP A 585 15.41 -14.01 9.45
CA ASP A 585 15.79 -14.50 8.11
C ASP A 585 15.35 -15.93 7.71
N ALA A 586 14.47 -16.57 8.49
CA ALA A 586 14.01 -17.95 8.21
C ALA A 586 13.14 -18.01 6.94
N GLY A 587 13.61 -18.71 5.91
CA GLY A 587 12.92 -18.78 4.61
C GLY A 587 11.63 -19.64 4.58
N ALA A 588 11.37 -20.44 5.61
CA ALA A 588 10.22 -21.33 5.71
C ALA A 588 9.80 -21.53 7.18
N PRO A 589 8.53 -21.89 7.46
CA PRO A 589 8.10 -22.23 8.81
C PRO A 589 8.74 -23.55 9.26
N SER A 590 8.83 -23.74 10.58
CA SER A 590 9.36 -24.95 11.20
C SER A 590 8.43 -25.47 12.27
N THR A 591 8.08 -26.76 12.16
CA THR A 591 7.39 -27.51 13.22
C THR A 591 8.23 -27.64 14.50
N THR A 592 9.53 -27.32 14.44
CA THR A 592 10.45 -27.29 15.58
C THR A 592 10.60 -25.88 16.15
N TRP A 593 10.85 -24.88 15.29
CA TRP A 593 11.29 -23.55 15.74
C TRP A 593 10.23 -22.47 15.69
N GLY A 594 9.18 -22.61 14.88
CA GLY A 594 8.09 -21.64 14.76
C GLY A 594 7.98 -20.99 13.37
N PRO A 595 7.46 -19.76 13.28
CA PRO A 595 7.14 -19.13 12.00
C PRO A 595 8.37 -18.77 11.15
N ALA A 596 8.16 -18.62 9.85
CA ALA A 596 9.13 -18.07 8.90
C ALA A 596 9.36 -16.56 9.13
N LYS A 597 10.17 -15.93 8.27
CA LYS A 597 10.28 -14.46 8.17
C LYS A 597 8.91 -13.84 7.90
N TYR A 598 8.42 -13.04 8.84
CA TYR A 598 7.37 -12.07 8.56
C TYR A 598 7.86 -10.65 8.72
N ASP A 599 7.72 -9.88 7.65
CA ASP A 599 7.72 -8.44 7.76
C ASP A 599 6.36 -7.98 8.26
N THR A 600 6.35 -6.92 9.07
CA THR A 600 5.17 -6.54 9.84
C THR A 600 4.83 -5.09 9.58
N PHE A 601 3.53 -4.79 9.49
CA PHE A 601 3.01 -3.45 9.70
C PHE A 601 1.96 -3.45 10.81
N ALA A 602 1.93 -2.39 11.61
CA ALA A 602 0.98 -2.23 12.69
C ALA A 602 0.41 -0.80 12.74
N ALA A 603 -0.91 -0.72 12.87
CA ALA A 603 -1.62 0.45 13.33
C ALA A 603 -1.78 0.36 14.86
N ILE A 604 -1.10 1.23 15.58
CA ILE A 604 -0.88 1.19 17.03
C ILE A 604 -1.62 2.37 17.66
N THR A 605 -2.76 2.08 18.29
CA THR A 605 -3.62 3.09 18.93
C THR A 605 -3.33 3.28 20.42
N LYS A 606 -2.45 2.45 21.00
CA LYS A 606 -2.00 2.51 22.41
C LYS A 606 -0.64 1.82 22.56
N ALA A 607 0.07 2.15 23.64
CA ALA A 607 1.32 1.49 24.02
C ALA A 607 1.14 -0.04 24.16
N GLY A 608 2.18 -0.81 23.82
CA GLY A 608 2.11 -2.28 23.87
C GLY A 608 3.39 -3.02 23.52
N ASN A 609 3.39 -4.32 23.81
CA ASN A 609 4.43 -5.27 23.39
C ASN A 609 4.01 -5.94 22.07
N HIS A 610 4.81 -5.80 21.02
CA HIS A 610 4.53 -6.32 19.67
C HIS A 610 5.26 -7.63 19.33
N GLY A 611 5.92 -8.21 20.33
CA GLY A 611 6.16 -9.65 20.41
C GLY A 611 7.56 -10.12 20.06
N TRP A 612 8.35 -9.39 19.27
CA TRP A 612 9.73 -9.81 18.96
C TRP A 612 10.60 -9.82 20.23
N PRO A 613 11.41 -10.87 20.51
CA PRO A 613 11.68 -12.06 19.69
C PRO A 613 10.83 -13.31 20.04
N TYR A 614 9.79 -13.18 20.85
CA TYR A 614 9.00 -14.29 21.38
C TYR A 614 7.91 -14.80 20.42
N CYS A 615 7.11 -13.90 19.87
CA CYS A 615 6.02 -14.22 18.96
C CYS A 615 5.94 -13.23 17.80
N MET A 616 5.36 -13.69 16.69
CA MET A 616 5.15 -12.87 15.48
C MET A 616 3.75 -13.08 14.88
N GLY A 617 3.41 -12.26 13.89
CA GLY A 617 2.11 -12.33 13.20
C GLY A 617 0.92 -12.18 14.16
N ASN A 618 -0.02 -13.10 14.07
CA ASN A 618 -1.19 -13.19 14.96
C ASN A 618 -0.93 -14.06 16.20
N LYS A 619 0.09 -13.73 17.01
CA LYS A 619 0.53 -14.55 18.16
C LYS A 619 0.95 -15.97 17.76
N GLN A 620 1.86 -16.07 16.80
CA GLN A 620 2.54 -17.30 16.44
C GLN A 620 3.86 -17.38 17.24
N PRO A 621 3.97 -18.27 18.24
CA PRO A 621 5.15 -18.33 19.10
C PRO A 621 6.35 -19.00 18.41
N TYR A 622 7.54 -18.50 18.70
CA TYR A 622 8.79 -19.24 18.53
C TYR A 622 9.00 -20.22 19.68
N ARG A 623 9.92 -21.15 19.48
CA ARG A 623 10.38 -22.07 20.52
C ARG A 623 11.65 -21.55 21.18
N ASP A 624 11.73 -21.68 22.50
CA ASP A 624 12.92 -21.26 23.23
C ASP A 624 14.09 -22.23 22.99
N ARG A 625 15.32 -21.72 23.13
CA ARG A 625 16.55 -22.49 22.91
C ARG A 625 17.16 -22.90 24.24
N ASN A 626 17.52 -24.17 24.36
CA ASN A 626 18.25 -24.68 25.51
C ASN A 626 19.69 -24.14 25.52
N LEU A 627 20.27 -23.92 26.69
CA LEU A 627 21.65 -23.44 26.81
C LEU A 627 22.45 -24.37 27.74
N PRO A 628 23.74 -24.62 27.45
CA PRO A 628 24.58 -23.98 26.42
C PRO A 628 24.42 -24.59 25.02
N ASP A 629 23.52 -25.55 24.81
CA ASP A 629 23.28 -26.21 23.51
C ASP A 629 22.01 -25.67 22.81
N PRO A 630 22.13 -24.59 22.01
CA PRO A 630 20.99 -23.92 21.37
C PRO A 630 20.31 -24.76 20.29
N SER A 631 20.86 -25.93 19.92
CA SER A 631 20.25 -26.85 18.96
C SER A 631 19.06 -27.62 19.55
N LYS A 632 18.96 -27.69 20.87
CA LYS A 632 17.87 -28.39 21.57
C LYS A 632 16.73 -27.43 21.89
N PRO A 633 15.49 -27.71 21.42
CA PRO A 633 14.36 -26.84 21.71
C PRO A 633 13.82 -27.07 23.13
N LEU A 634 13.40 -25.99 23.79
CA LEU A 634 12.64 -26.00 25.05
C LEU A 634 11.13 -25.92 24.77
N GLY A 635 10.35 -25.22 25.62
CA GLY A 635 8.93 -24.96 25.40
C GLY A 635 8.68 -23.90 24.33
N TRP A 636 7.44 -23.83 23.85
CA TRP A 636 6.95 -22.68 23.09
C TRP A 636 6.79 -21.48 24.03
N TYR A 637 7.09 -20.28 23.54
CA TYR A 637 6.78 -19.08 24.32
C TYR A 637 5.26 -18.91 24.50
N ASP A 638 4.86 -18.47 25.69
CA ASP A 638 3.49 -18.03 25.95
C ASP A 638 3.35 -16.57 25.52
N CYS A 639 2.60 -16.31 24.44
CA CYS A 639 2.42 -14.95 23.92
C CYS A 639 1.56 -14.06 24.83
N ASP A 640 0.77 -14.65 25.73
CA ASP A 640 -0.06 -13.91 26.68
C ASP A 640 0.69 -13.62 27.99
N HIS A 641 1.71 -14.42 28.32
CA HIS A 641 2.57 -14.23 29.49
C HIS A 641 4.06 -14.43 29.15
N PRO A 642 4.63 -13.63 28.23
CA PRO A 642 6.01 -13.81 27.81
C PRO A 642 6.99 -13.57 28.97
N LYS A 643 8.05 -14.37 29.00
CA LYS A 643 9.11 -14.26 30.01
C LYS A 643 10.46 -14.04 29.38
N ASN A 644 11.21 -13.07 29.91
CA ASN A 644 12.58 -12.80 29.54
C ASN A 644 13.57 -13.46 30.50
N GLU A 645 13.85 -14.73 30.24
CA GLU A 645 14.81 -15.54 31.01
C GLU A 645 16.22 -15.51 30.40
N SER A 646 16.51 -14.53 29.54
CA SER A 646 17.86 -14.38 28.99
C SER A 646 18.87 -14.13 30.12
N PRO A 647 20.08 -14.73 30.04
CA PRO A 647 21.17 -14.39 30.95
C PRO A 647 21.67 -12.94 30.79
N ASN A 648 21.25 -12.25 29.72
CA ASN A 648 21.58 -10.86 29.43
C ASN A 648 20.42 -9.90 29.76
N ASN A 649 19.40 -10.36 30.48
CA ASN A 649 18.28 -9.52 30.89
C ASN A 649 18.58 -8.81 32.23
N ASP A 650 18.56 -7.49 32.21
CA ASP A 650 18.61 -6.61 33.39
C ASP A 650 17.29 -5.85 33.60
N GLY A 651 16.25 -6.17 32.82
CA GLY A 651 14.90 -5.67 32.97
C GLY A 651 13.99 -6.61 33.75
N LEU A 652 12.68 -6.49 33.50
CA LEU A 652 11.67 -7.39 34.03
C LEU A 652 11.81 -8.78 33.40
N VAL A 653 11.60 -9.82 34.20
CA VAL A 653 11.44 -11.19 33.70
C VAL A 653 10.02 -11.37 33.17
N ASN A 654 9.01 -10.94 33.92
CA ASN A 654 7.61 -11.03 33.50
C ASN A 654 7.26 -9.84 32.60
N LEU A 655 6.96 -10.11 31.33
CA LEU A 655 6.73 -9.06 30.33
C LEU A 655 5.23 -8.81 30.11
N PRO A 656 4.82 -7.61 29.65
CA PRO A 656 3.46 -7.36 29.20
C PRO A 656 3.02 -8.32 28.07
N PRO A 657 1.72 -8.65 27.99
CA PRO A 657 1.18 -9.54 26.96
C PRO A 657 1.42 -9.00 25.56
N ILE A 658 1.60 -9.90 24.59
CA ILE A 658 1.83 -9.53 23.19
C ILE A 658 0.51 -9.07 22.56
N THR A 659 0.57 -7.92 21.89
CA THR A 659 -0.51 -7.34 21.10
C THR A 659 -0.39 -7.80 19.65
N SER A 660 -1.51 -8.17 19.04
CA SER A 660 -1.55 -8.60 17.65
C SER A 660 -1.24 -7.45 16.69
N ASN A 661 -0.48 -7.75 15.64
CA ASN A 661 -0.16 -6.80 14.57
C ASN A 661 -1.28 -6.72 13.51
N THR A 662 -1.30 -5.65 12.72
CA THR A 662 -2.33 -5.42 11.69
C THR A 662 -2.06 -6.23 10.41
N ILE A 663 -0.80 -6.28 9.98
CA ILE A 663 -0.35 -6.95 8.76
C ILE A 663 0.96 -7.68 9.05
N TRP A 664 1.08 -8.91 8.59
CA TRP A 664 2.34 -9.65 8.55
C TRP A 664 2.43 -10.41 7.23
N TYR A 665 3.60 -10.48 6.59
CA TYR A 665 3.74 -11.23 5.34
C TYR A 665 5.10 -11.83 5.11
N SER A 666 5.09 -12.89 4.30
CA SER A 666 6.26 -13.51 3.70
C SER A 666 6.22 -13.32 2.18
N PRO A 667 7.28 -13.62 1.40
CA PRO A 667 7.27 -13.41 -0.05
C PRO A 667 6.20 -14.25 -0.75
N GLN A 668 5.71 -15.31 -0.09
CA GLN A 668 4.65 -16.18 -0.58
C GLN A 668 3.27 -15.48 -0.52
N GLY A 669 3.01 -14.70 0.54
CA GLY A 669 1.78 -13.93 0.72
C GLY A 669 1.64 -13.33 2.13
N GLY A 670 0.64 -12.48 2.32
CA GLY A 670 0.34 -11.83 3.59
C GLY A 670 -0.72 -12.54 4.42
N GLY A 671 -0.77 -12.19 5.71
CA GLY A 671 -1.71 -12.74 6.68
C GLY A 671 -1.58 -14.25 6.85
N VAL A 672 -0.34 -14.76 6.82
CA VAL A 672 -0.03 -16.19 6.92
C VAL A 672 -0.60 -16.78 8.21
N ASP A 673 -1.47 -17.78 8.14
CA ASP A 673 -2.10 -18.43 9.29
C ASP A 673 -2.14 -19.96 9.13
N TYR A 674 -2.24 -20.66 10.26
CA TYR A 674 -2.27 -22.12 10.32
C TYR A 674 -3.35 -22.62 11.30
N PRO A 675 -3.87 -23.85 11.13
CA PRO A 675 -4.61 -24.54 12.16
C PRO A 675 -3.82 -24.62 13.46
N ARG A 676 -4.50 -24.41 14.60
CA ARG A 676 -3.90 -24.44 15.93
C ARG A 676 -4.33 -25.69 16.68
N ASP A 677 -3.42 -26.22 17.51
CA ASP A 677 -3.74 -27.30 18.44
C ASP A 677 -4.54 -26.80 19.67
N LYS A 678 -4.84 -27.71 20.59
CA LYS A 678 -5.58 -27.39 21.83
C LYS A 678 -4.89 -26.37 22.75
N ASN A 679 -3.58 -26.16 22.58
CA ASN A 679 -2.78 -25.22 23.34
C ASN A 679 -2.56 -23.90 22.55
N GLY A 680 -3.23 -23.74 21.41
CA GLY A 680 -3.11 -22.54 20.58
C GLY A 680 -1.85 -22.51 19.70
N ILE A 681 -1.08 -23.60 19.62
CA ILE A 681 0.16 -23.67 18.84
C ILE A 681 -0.17 -23.93 17.37
N PRO A 682 0.27 -23.06 16.43
CA PRO A 682 0.10 -23.29 15.00
C PRO A 682 0.80 -24.57 14.52
N SER A 683 0.26 -25.25 13.51
CA SER A 683 0.88 -26.47 12.98
C SER A 683 2.25 -26.25 12.33
N TYR A 684 2.48 -25.04 11.78
CA TYR A 684 3.68 -24.63 11.03
C TYR A 684 4.03 -25.55 9.84
N LYS A 685 3.06 -26.33 9.38
CA LYS A 685 3.18 -27.15 8.17
C LYS A 685 2.82 -26.31 6.96
N VAL A 686 3.66 -26.32 5.93
CA VAL A 686 3.46 -25.52 4.72
C VAL A 686 2.16 -25.90 4.02
N GLU A 687 1.80 -27.18 4.02
CA GLU A 687 0.56 -27.70 3.44
C GLU A 687 -0.73 -27.23 4.15
N ASP A 688 -0.62 -26.81 5.41
CA ASP A 688 -1.76 -26.30 6.19
C ASP A 688 -1.92 -24.77 6.10
N GLN A 689 -0.98 -24.09 5.42
CA GLN A 689 -0.88 -22.64 5.39
C GLN A 689 -2.07 -21.99 4.66
N LYS A 690 -2.54 -20.85 5.20
CA LYS A 690 -3.48 -19.96 4.54
C LYS A 690 -2.91 -18.55 4.44
N GLU A 691 -3.14 -17.88 3.31
CA GLU A 691 -2.73 -16.49 3.07
C GLU A 691 -3.98 -15.61 3.09
N LEU A 692 -4.15 -14.79 4.14
CA LEU A 692 -5.33 -13.96 4.32
C LEU A 692 -5.24 -12.60 3.60
N LEU A 693 -4.03 -12.18 3.21
CA LEU A 693 -3.75 -10.95 2.46
C LEU A 693 -2.97 -11.28 1.18
N PRO A 694 -3.60 -11.93 0.18
CA PRO A 694 -2.91 -12.43 -1.02
C PRO A 694 -2.34 -11.33 -1.94
N TRP A 695 -2.76 -10.07 -1.74
CA TRP A 695 -2.22 -8.90 -2.45
C TRP A 695 -0.82 -8.50 -1.97
N LEU A 696 -0.44 -8.89 -0.75
CA LEU A 696 0.85 -8.58 -0.16
C LEU A 696 1.84 -9.71 -0.43
N LYS A 697 2.36 -9.76 -1.65
CA LYS A 697 3.23 -10.83 -2.16
C LYS A 697 4.46 -10.27 -2.87
N GLY A 698 5.56 -11.01 -2.83
CA GLY A 698 6.83 -10.63 -3.44
C GLY A 698 7.64 -9.65 -2.58
N GLY A 699 8.57 -8.92 -3.21
CA GLY A 699 9.52 -8.06 -2.51
C GLY A 699 10.66 -8.84 -1.83
N GLY A 700 11.57 -8.09 -1.22
CA GLY A 700 12.73 -8.63 -0.49
C GLY A 700 12.51 -8.76 1.01
N GLN A 701 11.28 -8.47 1.47
CA GLN A 701 10.92 -8.37 2.88
C GLN A 701 11.81 -7.36 3.59
N ALA A 702 11.67 -6.12 3.14
CA ALA A 702 12.22 -4.94 3.80
C ALA A 702 11.16 -3.84 3.79
N THR A 703 10.22 -3.97 4.71
CA THR A 703 9.06 -3.09 4.82
C THR A 703 9.39 -1.63 5.03
N MET A 704 8.69 -0.79 4.28
CA MET A 704 8.74 0.66 4.33
C MET A 704 7.34 1.17 4.60
N ASN A 705 7.07 1.48 5.88
CA ASN A 705 5.80 2.07 6.29
C ASN A 705 5.60 3.43 5.62
N GLY A 706 4.36 3.72 5.24
CA GLY A 706 3.96 5.01 4.69
C GLY A 706 2.89 5.75 5.45
N PRO A 707 2.56 6.95 4.97
CA PRO A 707 1.61 7.82 5.60
C PRO A 707 0.17 7.30 5.41
N VAL A 708 -0.73 7.84 6.22
CA VAL A 708 -2.16 7.87 5.91
C VAL A 708 -2.43 9.13 5.10
N TYR A 709 -3.11 9.00 3.96
CA TYR A 709 -3.52 10.19 3.22
C TYR A 709 -4.71 10.85 3.91
N ARG A 710 -4.65 12.18 4.08
CA ARG A 710 -5.74 12.99 4.60
C ARG A 710 -6.13 14.04 3.56
N TYR A 711 -7.35 13.93 3.05
CA TYR A 711 -7.87 14.84 2.04
C TYR A 711 -8.23 16.19 2.68
N ASP A 712 -7.64 17.26 2.17
CA ASP A 712 -8.02 18.62 2.53
C ASP A 712 -8.95 19.23 1.47
N ALA A 713 -10.21 19.41 1.83
CA ALA A 713 -11.21 20.04 0.98
C ALA A 713 -10.94 21.53 0.76
N ALA A 714 -10.29 22.23 1.72
CA ALA A 714 -9.98 23.65 1.63
C ALA A 714 -8.74 23.93 0.74
N SER A 715 -7.84 22.96 0.58
CA SER A 715 -6.68 23.08 -0.31
C SER A 715 -7.11 23.38 -1.75
N THR A 716 -6.51 24.42 -2.34
CA THR A 716 -6.73 24.82 -3.73
C THR A 716 -5.76 24.14 -4.71
N SER A 717 -4.90 23.24 -4.22
CA SER A 717 -3.91 22.55 -5.05
C SER A 717 -4.59 21.66 -6.09
N ALA A 718 -4.27 21.88 -7.36
CA ALA A 718 -4.75 21.05 -8.47
C ALA A 718 -4.05 19.67 -8.51
N GLY A 719 -2.90 19.54 -7.85
CA GLY A 719 -2.10 18.31 -7.80
C GLY A 719 -2.45 17.37 -6.64
N LYS A 720 -3.38 17.77 -5.76
CA LYS A 720 -3.79 16.97 -4.60
C LYS A 720 -4.52 15.72 -5.03
N TRP A 721 -4.29 14.63 -4.32
CA TRP A 721 -4.97 13.37 -4.60
C TRP A 721 -6.47 13.48 -4.25
N PRO A 722 -7.36 12.72 -4.92
CA PRO A 722 -8.79 12.80 -4.62
C PRO A 722 -9.19 12.26 -3.24
N SER A 723 -10.39 12.65 -2.78
CA SER A 723 -10.95 12.23 -1.48
C SER A 723 -11.14 10.72 -1.36
N TYR A 724 -11.19 9.98 -2.48
CA TYR A 724 -11.13 8.51 -2.49
C TYR A 724 -9.98 7.98 -1.64
N TRP A 725 -8.83 8.65 -1.61
CA TRP A 725 -7.67 8.17 -0.85
C TRP A 725 -7.73 8.50 0.64
N ASP A 726 -8.68 9.33 1.09
CA ASP A 726 -8.75 9.76 2.49
C ASP A 726 -8.83 8.57 3.45
N GLY A 727 -8.00 8.60 4.50
CA GLY A 727 -7.91 7.55 5.51
C GLY A 727 -7.23 6.26 5.04
N LYS A 728 -6.78 6.16 3.77
CA LYS A 728 -6.02 4.99 3.31
C LYS A 728 -4.56 5.08 3.73
N TRP A 729 -4.05 3.98 4.28
CA TRP A 729 -2.68 3.84 4.77
C TRP A 729 -1.77 3.22 3.71
N PHE A 730 -0.61 3.82 3.47
CA PHE A 730 0.33 3.37 2.45
C PHE A 730 1.33 2.37 3.04
N VAL A 731 1.43 1.20 2.43
CA VAL A 731 2.34 0.12 2.82
C VAL A 731 3.16 -0.34 1.62
N GLY A 732 4.46 -0.55 1.82
CA GLY A 732 5.37 -0.93 0.74
C GLY A 732 6.58 -1.73 1.20
N ASP A 733 7.28 -2.34 0.25
CA ASP A 733 8.56 -3.01 0.46
C ASP A 733 9.68 -2.21 -0.25
N PHE A 734 10.91 -2.32 0.24
CA PHE A 734 12.07 -1.64 -0.31
C PHE A 734 12.55 -2.20 -1.65
N TYR A 735 12.43 -3.51 -1.95
CA TYR A 735 13.27 -4.18 -2.97
C TYR A 735 12.65 -4.44 -4.35
N ASP A 736 13.20 -3.78 -5.38
CA ASP A 736 13.02 -4.02 -6.83
C ASP A 736 11.60 -3.92 -7.46
N ASP A 737 11.46 -4.27 -8.74
CA ASP A 737 10.25 -4.17 -9.55
C ASP A 737 9.06 -5.04 -9.08
N THR A 738 9.31 -6.04 -8.23
CA THR A 738 8.26 -6.91 -7.69
C THR A 738 7.58 -6.38 -6.41
N GLN A 739 8.06 -5.28 -5.82
CA GLN A 739 7.61 -4.73 -4.53
C GLN A 739 6.09 -4.62 -4.40
N PRO A 740 5.46 -5.20 -3.37
CA PRO A 740 4.12 -4.76 -3.03
C PRO A 740 4.15 -3.27 -2.67
N ARG A 741 3.23 -2.49 -3.25
CA ARG A 741 2.95 -1.10 -2.89
C ARG A 741 1.45 -0.93 -2.92
N HIS A 742 0.85 -0.71 -1.76
CA HIS A 742 -0.60 -0.67 -1.63
C HIS A 742 -1.05 0.47 -0.73
N ALA A 743 -2.21 1.03 -1.06
CA ALA A 743 -2.98 1.82 -0.11
C ALA A 743 -4.07 0.93 0.47
N VAL A 744 -4.14 0.83 1.79
CA VAL A 744 -5.03 -0.11 2.49
C VAL A 744 -6.05 0.62 3.34
N LEU A 745 -7.25 0.05 3.43
CA LEU A 745 -8.32 0.53 4.29
C LEU A 745 -8.50 -0.42 5.47
N THR A 746 -8.37 0.11 6.69
CA THR A 746 -8.60 -0.65 7.93
C THR A 746 -10.02 -0.43 8.45
N ASP A 747 -10.60 -1.43 9.14
CA ASP A 747 -11.88 -1.25 9.82
C ASP A 747 -11.66 -0.50 11.16
N PRO A 748 -12.29 0.68 11.36
CA PRO A 748 -12.22 1.42 12.62
C PRO A 748 -12.63 0.61 13.86
N LYS A 749 -13.43 -0.44 13.72
CA LYS A 749 -13.84 -1.31 14.84
C LYS A 749 -12.69 -2.18 15.35
N THR A 750 -11.74 -2.52 14.47
CA THR A 750 -10.68 -3.50 14.73
C THR A 750 -9.26 -2.95 14.62
N VAL A 751 -9.08 -1.72 14.15
CA VAL A 751 -7.79 -1.02 14.16
C VAL A 751 -7.21 -0.99 15.58
N GLY A 752 -5.90 -1.23 15.73
CA GLY A 752 -5.25 -1.38 17.04
C GLY A 752 -5.53 -2.68 17.80
N LYS A 753 -6.35 -3.59 17.24
CA LYS A 753 -6.73 -4.88 17.86
C LYS A 753 -6.35 -6.10 17.01
N GLY A 754 -5.47 -5.92 16.03
CA GLY A 754 -5.04 -6.97 15.10
C GLY A 754 -6.03 -7.30 13.98
N GLY A 755 -6.99 -6.41 13.69
CA GLY A 755 -7.86 -6.57 12.52
C GLY A 755 -7.08 -6.37 11.21
N LEU A 756 -7.27 -7.27 10.26
CA LEU A 756 -6.68 -7.18 8.93
C LEU A 756 -7.30 -6.03 8.12
N PRO A 757 -6.58 -5.46 7.14
CA PRO A 757 -7.17 -4.52 6.19
C PRO A 757 -8.35 -5.14 5.44
N THR A 758 -9.42 -4.37 5.31
CA THR A 758 -10.64 -4.78 4.60
C THR A 758 -10.50 -4.65 3.09
N HIS A 759 -9.64 -3.73 2.63
CA HIS A 759 -9.44 -3.44 1.22
C HIS A 759 -7.99 -3.00 0.94
N ALA A 760 -7.49 -3.27 -0.25
CA ALA A 760 -6.21 -2.80 -0.76
C ALA A 760 -6.31 -2.35 -2.23
N GLU A 761 -5.67 -1.23 -2.54
CA GLU A 761 -5.52 -0.69 -3.89
C GLU A 761 -4.04 -0.74 -4.29
N SER A 762 -3.74 -1.19 -5.52
CA SER A 762 -2.35 -1.24 -5.98
C SER A 762 -1.84 0.15 -6.33
N LEU A 763 -0.67 0.51 -5.81
CA LEU A 763 0.00 1.76 -6.13
C LEU A 763 1.09 1.60 -7.20
N LYS A 764 1.37 0.38 -7.68
CA LYS A 764 2.50 0.09 -8.58
C LYS A 764 2.51 0.92 -9.87
N LYS A 765 1.33 1.24 -10.41
CA LYS A 765 1.18 2.05 -11.63
C LYS A 765 1.11 3.56 -11.35
N ILE A 766 0.75 3.97 -10.13
CA ILE A 766 0.69 5.39 -9.70
C ILE A 766 2.08 5.87 -9.24
N ILE A 767 2.76 5.01 -8.49
CA ILE A 767 4.12 5.18 -7.98
C ILE A 767 4.99 4.17 -8.75
N PRO A 768 5.47 4.52 -9.96
CA PRO A 768 6.01 3.57 -10.91
C PRO A 768 7.20 2.79 -10.34
N VAL A 769 7.20 1.49 -10.60
CA VAL A 769 8.28 0.55 -10.23
C VAL A 769 9.23 0.32 -11.40
N GLY A 770 10.46 -0.11 -11.12
CA GLY A 770 11.40 -0.61 -12.12
C GLY A 770 12.49 0.39 -12.56
N ALA A 771 13.19 0.07 -13.64
CA ALA A 771 14.44 0.74 -14.05
C ALA A 771 14.28 2.25 -14.34
N ASP A 772 13.13 2.63 -14.91
CA ASP A 772 12.79 4.02 -15.24
C ASP A 772 11.86 4.67 -14.18
N GLY A 773 11.54 3.94 -13.12
CA GLY A 773 10.72 4.41 -11.99
C GLY A 773 11.47 4.39 -10.66
N ILE A 774 10.71 4.39 -9.57
CA ILE A 774 11.22 4.24 -8.20
C ILE A 774 11.49 2.75 -8.01
N ARG A 775 12.76 2.33 -7.91
CA ARG A 775 13.08 0.90 -7.74
C ARG A 775 13.53 0.49 -6.35
N ASN A 776 13.98 1.39 -5.47
CA ASN A 776 14.19 1.06 -4.07
C ASN A 776 13.48 2.08 -3.17
N LEU A 777 12.22 1.80 -2.81
CA LEU A 777 11.39 2.70 -1.99
C LEU A 777 12.03 2.85 -0.62
N MET A 778 12.38 4.07 -0.22
CA MET A 778 13.05 4.31 1.06
C MET A 778 12.20 5.12 2.04
N ASP A 779 11.47 6.13 1.55
CA ASP A 779 10.52 6.91 2.37
C ASP A 779 9.48 7.57 1.46
N TRP A 780 8.37 7.99 2.03
CA TRP A 780 7.27 8.68 1.35
C TRP A 780 6.43 9.50 2.33
N LYS A 781 6.07 10.72 1.94
CA LYS A 781 5.38 11.71 2.78
C LYS A 781 4.51 12.59 1.89
N PHE A 782 3.30 12.88 2.34
CA PHE A 782 2.47 13.88 1.69
C PHE A 782 2.91 15.29 2.10
N ALA A 783 2.97 16.20 1.14
CA ALA A 783 3.14 17.62 1.39
C ALA A 783 1.78 18.31 1.65
N PRO A 784 1.76 19.52 2.24
CA PRO A 784 0.53 20.27 2.49
C PRO A 784 -0.32 20.54 1.23
N ASP A 785 0.29 20.55 0.05
CA ASP A 785 -0.41 20.69 -1.23
C ASP A 785 -1.09 19.40 -1.72
N GLY A 786 -1.01 18.31 -0.93
CA GLY A 786 -1.57 17.00 -1.24
C GLY A 786 -0.79 16.19 -2.27
N SER A 787 0.40 16.63 -2.68
CA SER A 787 1.33 15.83 -3.49
C SER A 787 2.13 14.86 -2.63
N LEU A 788 2.44 13.68 -3.17
CA LEU A 788 3.23 12.66 -2.50
C LEU A 788 4.69 12.79 -2.91
N TYR A 789 5.60 12.95 -1.96
CA TYR A 789 7.03 12.83 -2.20
C TYR A 789 7.49 11.41 -1.87
N VAL A 790 8.44 10.87 -2.65
CA VAL A 790 8.98 9.51 -2.49
C VAL A 790 10.50 9.53 -2.66
N LEU A 791 11.23 8.97 -1.70
CA LEU A 791 12.66 8.73 -1.80
C LEU A 791 12.93 7.38 -2.47
N ASP A 792 13.71 7.39 -3.56
CA ASP A 792 14.33 6.22 -4.16
C ASP A 792 15.78 6.13 -3.66
N TYR A 793 16.11 5.04 -2.96
CA TYR A 793 17.46 4.77 -2.45
C TYR A 793 18.51 4.73 -3.56
N GLY A 794 18.12 4.36 -4.78
CA GLY A 794 19.05 4.08 -5.87
C GLY A 794 19.29 2.59 -6.00
N ARG A 795 20.45 2.16 -6.51
CA ARG A 795 20.82 0.78 -6.84
C ARG A 795 22.03 0.27 -6.07
N GLY A 796 22.86 1.16 -5.53
CA GLY A 796 24.00 0.82 -4.70
C GLY A 796 23.59 0.58 -3.26
N PHE A 797 24.01 -0.52 -2.67
CA PHE A 797 23.81 -0.80 -1.25
C PHE A 797 24.93 -0.17 -0.42
N PHE A 798 24.56 0.59 0.62
CA PHE A 798 25.51 1.29 1.50
C PHE A 798 26.41 2.28 0.76
N THR A 799 25.92 2.85 -0.34
CA THR A 799 26.65 3.78 -1.20
C THR A 799 25.66 4.73 -1.88
N SER A 800 26.08 5.97 -2.15
CA SER A 800 25.31 6.90 -2.97
C SER A 800 25.50 6.61 -4.45
N ASP A 801 24.44 6.66 -5.26
CA ASP A 801 24.53 6.48 -6.71
C ASP A 801 23.67 7.47 -7.51
N SER A 802 23.87 7.50 -8.83
CA SER A 802 23.19 8.45 -9.74
C SER A 802 21.70 8.18 -9.96
N LYS A 803 21.21 7.00 -9.56
CA LYS A 803 19.80 6.61 -9.63
C LYS A 803 19.05 6.92 -8.34
N SER A 804 19.72 7.20 -7.23
CA SER A 804 19.10 7.79 -6.04
C SER A 804 18.37 9.08 -6.44
N ALA A 805 17.17 9.29 -5.89
CA ALA A 805 16.31 10.40 -6.30
C ALA A 805 15.23 10.74 -5.25
N LEU A 806 14.81 12.01 -5.28
CA LEU A 806 13.52 12.42 -4.74
C LEU A 806 12.54 12.51 -5.90
N TRP A 807 11.36 11.91 -5.74
CA TRP A 807 10.26 11.92 -6.69
C TRP A 807 9.07 12.68 -6.11
N ARG A 808 8.31 13.37 -6.98
CA ARG A 808 7.03 13.98 -6.65
C ARG A 808 5.93 13.33 -7.49
N VAL A 809 4.87 12.86 -6.84
CA VAL A 809 3.71 12.21 -7.45
C VAL A 809 2.47 13.07 -7.24
N THR A 810 1.89 13.54 -8.36
CA THR A 810 0.73 14.44 -8.37
C THR A 810 -0.42 13.86 -9.16
N TYR A 811 -1.64 14.22 -8.76
CA TYR A 811 -2.84 13.91 -9.52
C TYR A 811 -3.09 14.96 -10.61
N LYS A 812 -3.56 14.53 -11.78
CA LYS A 812 -3.89 15.38 -12.94
C LYS A 812 -5.26 15.06 -13.56
N GLY A 813 -6.06 14.18 -12.95
CA GLY A 813 -7.38 13.79 -13.48
C GLY A 813 -8.47 14.88 -13.35
N GLY A 814 -8.16 15.97 -12.64
CA GLY A 814 -9.06 17.12 -12.47
C GLY A 814 -10.15 16.91 -11.42
N ALA A 815 -11.09 17.84 -11.34
CA ALA A 815 -12.15 17.76 -10.33
C ALA A 815 -13.15 16.62 -10.60
N PRO A 816 -13.88 16.15 -9.56
CA PRO A 816 -14.95 15.16 -9.71
C PRO A 816 -16.02 15.63 -10.70
N THR A 817 -16.62 14.69 -11.44
CA THR A 817 -17.61 14.97 -12.49
C THR A 817 -18.86 15.65 -11.90
N PRO A 818 -19.18 16.91 -12.28
CA PRO A 818 -20.10 17.79 -11.54
C PRO A 818 -21.57 17.34 -11.56
N ALA A 819 -22.39 17.69 -10.57
CA ALA A 819 -23.84 17.46 -10.65
C ALA A 819 -24.53 18.51 -11.56
N VAL A 820 -25.81 18.31 -11.92
CA VAL A 820 -26.54 19.29 -12.78
C VAL A 820 -26.54 20.69 -12.16
N LYS A 821 -26.77 20.79 -10.85
CA LYS A 821 -26.81 22.08 -10.13
C LYS A 821 -25.50 22.87 -10.26
N ASP A 822 -24.36 22.18 -10.38
CA ASP A 822 -23.04 22.81 -10.46
C ASP A 822 -22.75 23.31 -11.88
N LEU A 823 -23.34 22.67 -12.89
CA LEU A 823 -23.31 23.14 -14.29
C LEU A 823 -24.17 24.38 -14.47
N ALA A 824 -25.39 24.39 -13.90
CA ALA A 824 -26.31 25.53 -13.98
C ALA A 824 -25.75 26.80 -13.34
N ARG A 825 -25.02 26.67 -12.22
CA ARG A 825 -24.35 27.80 -11.56
C ARG A 825 -23.21 28.39 -12.38
N LYS A 826 -22.45 27.59 -13.12
CA LYS A 826 -21.38 28.09 -14.00
C LYS A 826 -21.92 28.88 -15.18
N ALA A 827 -23.05 28.47 -15.74
CA ALA A 827 -23.72 29.18 -16.84
C ALA A 827 -24.35 30.53 -16.44
N ALA A 828 -24.58 30.76 -15.14
CA ALA A 828 -25.13 32.02 -14.63
C ALA A 828 -24.05 33.06 -14.23
N VAL A 829 -22.77 32.66 -14.27
CA VAL A 829 -21.61 33.49 -13.87
C VAL A 829 -20.72 33.83 -15.09
N GLN A 830 -21.01 33.23 -16.25
CA GLN A 830 -20.53 33.66 -17.57
C GLN A 830 -21.60 34.52 -18.23
#